data_AF-A0A0F8X118-F1
#
_entry.id   AF-A0A0F8X118-F1
#
_cell.length_a   1.000
_cell.length_b   1.000
_cell.length_c   1.000
_cell.angle_alpha   90.00
_cell.angle_beta   90.00
_cell.angle_gamma   90.00
#
_symmetry.space_group_name_H-M   'P 1'
#
loop_
_entity.id
_entity.type
_entity.pdbx_description
1 polymer ?
#
loop_
_entity_poly.entity_id
_entity_poly.type
_entity_poly.pdbx_seq_one_letter_code
_entity_poly.pdbx_strand_id
1 'polypeptide(L)'
;MSSERSKLDWLSSDGDAVQAQVLAAFGALVFYNALELIVLCLARFKRRGSFYFWCLLVASASLIPHCLGFVLLFFRPQISPYGPVTLIIIGWCFTVTGHSLVLWSRLHLVLQSPRLLRALLRLIVIDGVLFHTPTAVLLYGAVSPNAPTFAAGYRVMERIQLVGFGLQECVISGVYVWETAKMLRLRPARQHSRILLQLLAINVVVLLLDVLVVGIEYAGYYAVQVMFKPFTYSIKLKLEYAVLGGLVQIANGRTMAFPPPPVDTIDWSNVGFKVREGMTLTPEHDFQTNDNKPTVNGHVESTYVKTTNRWTPPRFVRSPYLPIHGMAPGLNYGQQAYEGLKAFRHANGQITIFRPDRNAKRLQRSAQFISIPPVPEPLFLEAVERAVAANAEFVPPHETGAAMYIRPLVFGSAAQLGLAPPDEYTFVVFVMPTGVYHGVHAVDALVLEDFDRAAPQGTGSAKVGGNYAPVLRHSARAQAEGFGITLHLDSRTRSEIDEFSTSAMIAVRKDQDERTGDAVTTLVQPDSPNVIDSVTAASVCEIATAYFGWRVEKRRIPYEELGRFDEVMAAGTAAALVPIRSITRRSTGDRFQYECGGEEEASGGEVCVKLLQTLKGIQMGKVEEKLGGWNHVVKPLPAGWLDAV
;
A
#
# COMPACT_ATOMS: atom_id res chain seq x y z
N MET A 1 52.35 -3.02 56.66
CA MET A 1 52.32 -2.19 55.43
C MET A 1 51.03 -2.45 54.64
N SER A 2 49.90 -2.31 55.35
CA SER A 2 48.56 -2.13 54.79
C SER A 2 48.30 -0.63 54.68
N SER A 3 47.36 -0.23 53.82
CA SER A 3 46.93 1.15 53.54
C SER A 3 47.71 1.88 52.43
N GLU A 4 47.41 1.52 51.17
CA GLU A 4 47.30 2.48 50.03
C GLU A 4 46.73 1.81 48.75
N ARG A 5 45.76 0.89 48.91
CA ARG A 5 44.87 0.46 47.81
C ARG A 5 43.51 1.13 48.00
N SER A 6 43.45 2.44 47.78
CA SER A 6 42.22 3.22 47.98
C SER A 6 42.12 4.28 46.89
N LYS A 7 41.06 4.17 46.06
CA LYS A 7 40.59 5.11 45.01
C LYS A 7 41.03 4.85 43.56
N LEU A 8 41.37 3.61 43.22
CA LEU A 8 41.40 3.08 41.84
C LEU A 8 40.40 1.92 41.60
N ASP A 9 39.55 1.62 42.58
CA ASP A 9 38.58 0.50 42.55
C ASP A 9 37.49 0.60 41.46
N TRP A 10 37.39 1.69 40.70
CA TRP A 10 36.40 1.82 39.63
C TRP A 10 36.84 1.17 38.30
N LEU A 11 38.13 0.79 38.17
CA LEU A 11 38.68 0.03 37.05
C LEU A 11 38.83 -1.47 37.37
N SER A 12 38.81 -1.84 38.65
CA SER A 12 39.07 -3.21 39.11
C SER A 12 38.10 -3.66 40.21
N SER A 13 36.91 -3.07 40.32
CA SER A 13 35.90 -3.61 41.23
C SER A 13 35.54 -5.00 40.75
N ASP A 14 35.66 -6.00 41.63
CA ASP A 14 34.81 -7.18 41.58
C ASP A 14 33.36 -6.67 41.50
N GLY A 15 32.85 -6.57 40.28
CA GLY A 15 31.59 -5.92 39.99
C GLY A 15 30.47 -6.74 40.60
N ASP A 16 29.61 -6.07 41.37
CA ASP A 16 28.32 -6.60 41.78
C ASP A 16 27.66 -7.23 40.53
N ALA A 17 27.18 -8.47 40.60
CA ALA A 17 26.78 -9.24 39.40
C ALA A 17 25.78 -8.46 38.51
N VAL A 18 25.00 -7.58 39.14
CA VAL A 18 24.06 -6.64 38.52
C VAL A 18 24.76 -5.63 37.59
N GLN A 19 25.90 -5.06 37.98
CA GLN A 19 26.62 -4.09 37.16
C GLN A 19 27.18 -4.72 35.88
N ALA A 20 27.76 -5.92 36.00
CA ALA A 20 28.26 -6.67 34.84
C ALA A 20 27.12 -7.03 33.88
N GLN A 21 25.96 -7.43 34.40
CA GLN A 21 24.76 -7.72 33.59
C GLN A 21 24.24 -6.47 32.86
N VAL A 22 24.17 -5.33 33.53
CA VAL A 22 23.74 -4.06 32.93
C VAL A 22 24.70 -3.63 31.82
N LEU A 23 26.02 -3.70 32.06
CA LEU A 23 27.02 -3.37 31.05
C LEU A 23 26.94 -4.28 29.83
N ALA A 24 26.78 -5.59 30.04
CA ALA A 24 26.63 -6.56 28.96
C ALA A 24 25.34 -6.35 28.14
N ALA A 25 24.22 -6.06 28.81
CA ALA A 25 22.94 -5.83 28.15
C ALA A 25 22.97 -4.58 27.25
N PHE A 26 23.42 -3.44 27.78
CA PHE A 26 23.56 -2.23 26.97
C PHE A 26 24.63 -2.38 25.87
N GLY A 27 25.75 -3.06 26.17
CA GLY A 27 26.78 -3.34 25.17
C GLY A 27 26.25 -4.16 23.99
N ALA A 28 25.46 -5.20 24.24
CA ALA A 28 24.82 -5.99 23.20
C ALA A 28 23.87 -5.14 22.33
N LEU A 29 23.07 -4.28 22.95
CA LEU A 29 22.19 -3.35 22.22
C LEU A 29 22.99 -2.37 21.36
N VAL A 30 24.11 -1.84 21.86
CA VAL A 30 24.99 -0.94 21.09
C VAL A 30 25.59 -1.66 19.88
N PHE A 31 26.11 -2.89 20.04
CA PHE A 31 26.64 -3.65 18.91
C PHE A 31 25.58 -3.97 17.88
N TYR A 32 24.39 -4.42 18.31
CA TYR A 32 23.27 -4.68 17.42
C TYR A 32 22.89 -3.41 16.63
N ASN A 33 22.66 -2.30 17.33
CA ASN A 33 22.29 -1.03 16.71
C ASN A 33 23.37 -0.54 15.74
N ALA A 34 24.65 -0.67 16.09
CA ALA A 34 25.75 -0.26 15.23
C ALA A 34 25.81 -1.09 13.94
N LEU A 35 25.70 -2.42 14.03
CA LEU A 35 25.67 -3.30 12.86
C LEU A 35 24.46 -3.02 11.96
N GLU A 36 23.27 -2.88 12.55
CA GLU A 36 22.06 -2.53 11.82
C GLU A 36 22.21 -1.21 11.08
N LEU A 37 22.71 -0.16 11.75
CA LEU A 37 22.96 1.15 11.14
C LEU A 37 23.96 1.08 9.99
N ILE A 38 25.04 0.30 10.12
CA ILE A 38 26.03 0.11 9.04
C ILE A 38 25.38 -0.56 7.84
N VAL A 39 24.63 -1.65 8.04
CA VAL A 39 23.93 -2.37 6.97
C VAL A 39 22.90 -1.46 6.29
N LEU A 40 22.08 -0.77 7.07
CA LEU A 40 21.08 0.19 6.57
C LEU A 40 21.73 1.34 5.77
N CYS A 41 22.90 1.82 6.21
CA CYS A 41 23.64 2.87 5.52
C CYS A 41 24.20 2.36 4.18
N LEU A 42 24.82 1.17 4.15
CA LEU A 42 25.43 0.61 2.94
C LEU A 42 24.40 0.14 1.91
N ALA A 43 23.24 -0.36 2.35
CA ALA A 43 22.18 -0.87 1.48
C ALA A 43 21.36 0.24 0.81
N ARG A 44 21.08 1.35 1.52
CA ARG A 44 20.16 2.39 1.05
C ARG A 44 20.82 3.49 0.21
N PHE A 45 22.09 3.81 0.47
CA PHE A 45 22.79 4.86 -0.27
C PHE A 45 23.41 4.36 -1.58
N LYS A 46 22.74 4.66 -2.71
CA LYS A 46 23.24 4.35 -4.06
C LYS A 46 24.46 5.18 -4.48
N ARG A 47 24.62 6.41 -3.96
CA ARG A 47 25.78 7.29 -4.19
C ARG A 47 26.53 7.52 -2.88
N ARG A 48 27.71 6.90 -2.74
CA ARG A 48 28.55 6.92 -1.53
C ARG A 48 29.51 8.12 -1.43
N GLY A 49 29.33 9.14 -2.28
CA GLY A 49 30.24 10.29 -2.35
C GLY A 49 29.89 11.48 -1.45
N SER A 50 28.79 11.43 -0.69
CA SER A 50 28.34 12.59 0.12
C SER A 50 29.04 12.68 1.48
N PHE A 51 29.30 13.90 1.94
CA PHE A 51 29.86 14.14 3.28
C PHE A 51 28.96 13.58 4.39
N TYR A 52 27.64 13.73 4.24
CA TYR A 52 26.64 13.14 5.13
C TYR A 52 26.80 11.62 5.28
N PHE A 53 26.93 10.90 4.15
CA PHE A 53 27.10 9.44 4.15
C PHE A 53 28.32 9.02 4.96
N TRP A 54 29.46 9.68 4.75
CA TRP A 54 30.69 9.36 5.48
C TRP A 54 30.58 9.69 6.96
N CYS A 55 29.98 10.83 7.34
CA CYS A 55 29.76 11.17 8.75
C CYS A 55 28.86 10.13 9.45
N LEU A 56 27.77 9.74 8.79
CA LEU A 56 26.82 8.76 9.34
C LEU A 56 27.46 7.37 9.48
N LEU A 57 28.20 6.93 8.46
CA LEU A 57 28.88 5.64 8.47
C LEU A 57 29.97 5.59 9.54
N VAL A 58 30.82 6.63 9.61
CA VAL A 58 31.92 6.71 10.59
C VAL A 58 31.36 6.79 12.02
N ALA A 59 30.34 7.61 12.28
CA ALA A 59 29.71 7.69 13.59
C ALA A 59 29.11 6.34 14.01
N SER A 60 28.38 5.67 13.11
CA SER A 60 27.79 4.35 13.37
C SER A 60 28.85 3.27 13.61
N ALA A 61 29.92 3.24 12.80
CA ALA A 61 31.01 2.29 12.95
C ALA A 61 31.82 2.52 14.22
N SER A 62 31.97 3.77 14.67
CA SER A 62 32.76 4.13 15.85
C SER A 62 32.15 3.68 17.20
N LEU A 63 30.85 3.37 17.22
CA LEU A 63 30.20 2.75 18.37
C LEU A 63 30.80 1.38 18.72
N ILE A 64 31.28 0.63 17.71
CA ILE A 64 31.87 -0.71 17.88
C ILE A 64 33.19 -0.65 18.67
N PRO A 65 34.24 0.09 18.24
CA PRO A 65 35.47 0.19 19.02
C PRO A 65 35.25 0.85 20.38
N HIS A 66 34.33 1.82 20.48
CA HIS A 66 34.01 2.45 21.77
C HIS A 66 33.45 1.43 22.78
N CYS A 67 32.43 0.66 22.37
CA CYS A 67 31.83 -0.37 23.20
C CYS A 67 32.81 -1.50 23.50
N LEU A 68 33.57 -1.94 22.50
CA LEU A 68 34.60 -2.98 22.66
C LEU A 68 35.68 -2.58 23.66
N GLY A 69 36.11 -1.32 23.64
CA GLY A 69 37.08 -0.79 24.60
C GLY A 69 36.58 -0.94 26.04
N PHE A 70 35.33 -0.57 26.34
CA PHE A 70 34.77 -0.79 27.67
C PHE A 70 34.60 -2.27 28.03
N VAL A 71 34.17 -3.12 27.08
CA VAL A 71 34.07 -4.57 27.32
C VAL A 71 35.42 -5.16 27.68
N LEU A 72 36.49 -4.80 26.97
CA LEU A 72 37.84 -5.28 27.29
C LEU A 72 38.33 -4.74 28.63
N LEU A 73 38.04 -3.48 28.94
CA LEU A 73 38.44 -2.84 30.19
C LEU A 73 37.80 -3.48 31.42
N PHE A 74 36.50 -3.82 31.36
CA PHE A 74 35.76 -4.37 32.50
C PHE A 74 35.80 -5.91 32.58
N PHE A 75 35.76 -6.62 31.46
CA PHE A 75 35.66 -8.09 31.44
C PHE A 75 36.99 -8.80 31.18
N ARG A 76 38.05 -8.08 30.78
CA ARG A 76 39.39 -8.64 30.51
C ARG A 76 40.50 -7.83 31.21
N PRO A 77 40.51 -7.76 32.54
CA PRO A 77 41.48 -6.97 33.30
C PRO A 77 42.93 -7.47 33.17
N GLN A 78 43.14 -8.66 32.57
CA GLN A 78 44.47 -9.21 32.31
C GLN A 78 45.22 -8.51 31.17
N ILE A 79 44.52 -7.71 30.35
CA ILE A 79 45.11 -6.97 29.23
C ILE A 79 45.53 -5.57 29.71
N SER A 80 46.63 -5.06 29.17
CA SER A 80 47.10 -3.69 29.44
C SER A 80 45.99 -2.65 29.16
N PRO A 81 45.64 -1.78 30.13
CA PRO A 81 44.48 -0.88 30.02
C PRO A 81 44.63 0.20 28.94
N TYR A 82 45.86 0.47 28.49
CA TYR A 82 46.14 1.46 27.43
C TYR A 82 45.49 1.10 26.09
N GLY A 83 45.40 -0.19 25.74
CA GLY A 83 44.74 -0.64 24.51
C GLY A 83 43.23 -0.35 24.52
N PRO A 84 42.48 -0.87 25.51
CA PRO A 84 41.06 -0.57 25.72
C PRO A 84 40.76 0.94 25.80
N VAL A 85 41.57 1.72 26.53
CA VAL A 85 41.40 3.18 26.62
C VAL A 85 41.56 3.86 25.27
N THR A 86 42.50 3.41 24.43
CA THR A 86 42.69 3.95 23.08
C THR A 86 41.44 3.72 22.21
N LEU A 87 40.83 2.53 22.30
CA LEU A 87 39.58 2.22 21.58
C LEU A 87 38.42 3.09 22.06
N ILE A 88 38.32 3.34 23.38
CA ILE A 88 37.30 4.21 23.98
C ILE A 88 37.43 5.63 23.44
N ILE A 89 38.64 6.20 23.48
CA ILE A 89 38.90 7.59 23.06
C ILE A 89 38.60 7.77 21.58
N ILE A 90 39.18 6.91 20.72
CA ILE A 90 38.97 7.00 19.27
C ILE A 90 37.48 6.84 18.94
N GLY A 91 36.83 5.83 19.52
CA GLY A 91 35.41 5.60 19.30
C GLY A 91 34.53 6.76 19.77
N TRP A 92 34.85 7.37 20.92
CA TRP A 92 34.11 8.50 21.47
C TRP A 92 34.23 9.76 20.60
N CYS A 93 35.45 10.09 20.17
CA CYS A 93 35.71 11.22 19.29
C CYS A 93 34.87 11.15 18.02
N PHE A 94 34.83 9.99 17.37
CA PHE A 94 34.07 9.79 16.14
C PHE A 94 32.56 9.65 16.38
N THR A 95 32.12 9.10 17.52
CA THR A 95 30.69 8.98 17.83
C THR A 95 30.07 10.35 18.05
N VAL A 96 30.64 11.15 18.96
CA VAL A 96 30.07 12.43 19.40
C VAL A 96 30.21 13.50 18.32
N THR A 97 31.45 13.72 17.83
CA THR A 97 31.69 14.71 16.78
C THR A 97 31.05 14.27 15.46
N GLY A 98 31.09 12.97 15.14
CA GLY A 98 30.45 12.44 13.94
C GLY A 98 28.94 12.66 13.97
N HIS A 99 28.27 12.41 15.09
CA HIS A 99 26.84 12.70 15.24
C HIS A 99 26.53 14.20 15.04
N SER A 100 27.30 15.09 15.67
CA SER A 100 27.15 16.54 15.47
C SER A 100 27.36 16.96 14.01
N LEU A 101 28.30 16.34 13.30
CA LEU A 101 28.52 16.56 11.86
C LEU A 101 27.37 16.01 10.99
N VAL A 102 26.73 14.92 11.38
CA VAL A 102 25.53 14.40 10.71
C VAL A 102 24.38 15.42 10.82
N LEU A 103 24.10 15.92 12.03
CA LEU A 103 23.08 16.95 12.28
C LEU A 103 23.37 18.23 11.47
N TRP A 104 24.62 18.69 11.50
CA TRP A 104 25.07 19.86 10.73
C TRP A 104 24.93 19.66 9.23
N SER A 105 25.35 18.50 8.71
CA SER A 105 25.27 18.19 7.29
C SER A 105 23.82 18.15 6.80
N ARG A 106 22.86 17.75 7.65
CA ARG A 106 21.43 17.81 7.33
C ARG A 106 20.89 19.24 7.32
N LEU A 107 21.41 20.11 8.19
CA LEU A 107 20.94 21.49 8.31
C LEU A 107 21.02 22.26 6.98
N HIS A 108 21.95 21.90 6.09
CA HIS A 108 22.03 22.39 4.71
C HIS A 108 20.73 22.27 3.90
N LEU A 109 19.85 21.32 4.24
CA LEU A 109 18.60 21.07 3.52
C LEU A 109 17.48 22.06 3.90
N VAL A 110 17.54 22.63 5.11
CA VAL A 110 16.47 23.48 5.67
C VAL A 110 16.94 24.92 5.83
N LEU A 111 18.22 25.13 6.15
CA LEU A 111 18.81 26.43 6.39
C LEU A 111 19.53 26.97 5.14
N GLN A 112 19.03 28.08 4.59
CA GLN A 112 19.62 28.70 3.40
C GLN A 112 20.77 29.68 3.69
N SER A 113 21.05 30.00 4.97
CA SER A 113 22.06 31.00 5.33
C SER A 113 23.47 30.39 5.45
N PRO A 114 24.41 30.66 4.51
CA PRO A 114 25.75 30.05 4.53
C PRO A 114 26.67 30.62 5.62
N ARG A 115 26.33 31.75 6.24
CA ARG A 115 27.08 32.32 7.36
C ARG A 115 26.85 31.53 8.65
N LEU A 116 25.59 31.29 9.00
CA LEU A 116 25.22 30.54 10.21
C LEU A 116 25.72 29.09 10.15
N LEU A 117 25.60 28.46 8.98
CA LEU A 117 26.07 27.10 8.77
C LEU A 117 27.59 26.97 8.97
N ARG A 118 28.38 27.92 8.47
CA ARG A 118 29.83 27.95 8.73
C ARG A 118 30.17 28.26 10.18
N ALA A 119 29.37 29.08 10.86
CA ALA A 119 29.54 29.35 12.29
C ALA A 119 29.29 28.09 13.13
N LEU A 120 28.23 27.33 12.83
CA LEU A 120 27.93 26.05 13.48
C LEU A 120 29.02 25.00 13.22
N LEU A 121 29.60 24.95 12.02
CA LEU A 121 30.74 24.07 11.76
C LEU A 121 31.97 24.45 12.59
N ARG A 122 32.26 25.76 12.72
CA ARG A 122 33.36 26.25 13.56
C ARG A 122 33.14 25.88 15.02
N LEU A 123 31.90 26.00 15.52
CA LEU A 123 31.53 25.54 16.86
C LEU A 123 31.89 24.06 17.05
N ILE A 124 31.44 23.18 16.15
CA ILE A 124 31.73 21.73 16.22
C ILE A 124 33.23 21.43 16.26
N VAL A 125 34.02 22.13 15.44
CA VAL A 125 35.47 21.92 15.39
C VAL A 125 36.15 22.43 16.66
N ILE A 126 35.77 23.61 17.14
CA ILE A 126 36.34 24.21 18.36
C ILE A 126 36.03 23.34 19.58
N ASP A 127 34.77 22.97 19.77
CA ASP A 127 34.33 22.13 20.88
C ASP A 127 34.96 20.74 20.81
N GLY A 128 35.07 20.17 19.60
CA GLY A 128 35.78 18.92 19.37
C GLY A 128 37.22 18.96 19.89
N VAL A 129 37.99 20.00 19.56
CA VAL A 129 39.37 20.13 20.06
C VAL A 129 39.40 20.43 21.56
N LEU A 130 38.56 21.36 22.01
CA LEU A 130 38.52 21.85 23.38
C LEU A 130 38.12 20.76 24.38
N PHE A 131 37.20 19.88 24.01
CA PHE A 131 36.67 18.85 24.90
C PHE A 131 37.35 17.49 24.72
N HIS A 132 37.69 17.05 23.50
CA HIS A 132 38.32 15.73 23.32
C HIS A 132 39.78 15.71 23.80
N THR A 133 40.52 16.82 23.63
CA THR A 133 41.95 16.84 23.98
C THR A 133 42.20 16.68 25.48
N PRO A 134 41.57 17.47 26.38
CA PRO A 134 41.74 17.28 27.82
C PRO A 134 41.17 15.95 28.30
N THR A 135 40.03 15.51 27.72
CA THR A 135 39.43 14.21 28.04
C THR A 135 40.37 13.05 27.75
N ALA A 136 41.00 13.04 26.58
CA ALA A 136 41.95 11.98 26.20
C ALA A 136 43.16 11.96 27.13
N VAL A 137 43.76 13.12 27.40
CA VAL A 137 44.92 13.25 28.31
C VAL A 137 44.58 12.77 29.71
N LEU A 138 43.43 13.20 30.24
CA LEU A 138 42.98 12.82 31.58
C LEU A 138 42.63 11.33 31.67
N LEU A 139 42.04 10.74 30.63
CA LEU A 139 41.69 9.33 30.61
C LEU A 139 42.93 8.42 30.50
N TYR A 140 43.91 8.77 29.66
CA TYR A 140 45.21 8.06 29.65
C TYR A 140 45.95 8.21 30.97
N GLY A 141 45.93 9.42 31.56
CA GLY A 141 46.51 9.66 32.88
C GLY A 141 45.83 8.85 33.98
N ALA A 142 44.52 8.58 33.88
CA ALA A 142 43.76 7.80 34.84
C ALA A 142 44.10 6.31 34.85
N VAL A 143 44.82 5.81 33.84
CA VAL A 143 45.39 4.44 33.81
C VAL A 143 46.92 4.42 33.97
N SER A 144 47.52 5.57 34.29
CA SER A 144 48.95 5.71 34.54
C SER A 144 49.30 5.49 36.03
N PRO A 145 50.61 5.41 36.39
CA PRO A 145 51.02 5.32 37.80
C PRO A 145 50.54 6.48 38.69
N ASN A 146 50.23 7.66 38.12
CA ASN A 146 49.72 8.84 38.82
C ASN A 146 48.18 8.96 38.78
N ALA A 147 47.48 7.83 38.59
CA ALA A 147 46.06 7.78 38.30
C ALA A 147 45.09 8.53 39.25
N PRO A 148 45.30 8.65 40.57
CA PRO A 148 44.32 9.32 41.46
C PRO A 148 44.03 10.77 41.08
N THR A 149 45.07 11.53 40.71
CA THR A 149 44.95 12.95 40.33
C THR A 149 44.27 13.10 38.98
N PHE A 150 44.67 12.29 38.00
CA PHE A 150 44.09 12.31 36.66
C PHE A 150 42.63 11.82 36.65
N ALA A 151 42.29 10.81 37.45
CA ALA A 151 40.92 10.32 37.59
C ALA A 151 39.99 11.37 38.22
N ALA A 152 40.48 12.14 39.20
CA ALA A 152 39.73 13.27 39.75
C ALA A 152 39.46 14.35 38.70
N GLY A 153 40.48 14.70 37.91
CA GLY A 153 40.34 15.62 36.78
C GLY A 153 39.39 15.09 35.70
N TYR A 154 39.50 13.80 35.34
CA TYR A 154 38.65 13.16 34.35
C TYR A 154 37.17 13.24 34.73
N ARG A 155 36.80 12.97 35.99
CA ARG A 155 35.40 13.09 36.45
C ARG A 155 34.80 14.48 36.27
N VAL A 156 35.60 15.52 36.49
CA VAL A 156 35.15 16.90 36.28
C VAL A 156 35.04 17.20 34.78
N MET A 157 36.08 16.83 34.02
CA MET A 157 36.12 17.04 32.58
C MET A 157 35.00 16.29 31.84
N GLU A 158 34.68 15.06 32.27
CA GLU A 158 33.61 14.22 31.73
C GLU A 158 32.25 14.94 31.79
N ARG A 159 31.93 15.56 32.93
CA ARG A 159 30.71 16.36 33.07
C ARG A 159 30.75 17.61 32.20
N ILE A 160 31.89 18.30 32.15
CA ILE A 160 32.07 19.51 31.32
C ILE A 160 31.86 19.18 29.85
N GLN A 161 32.52 18.14 29.32
CA GLN A 161 32.38 17.77 27.91
C GLN A 161 30.95 17.33 27.58
N LEU A 162 30.26 16.59 28.47
CA LEU A 162 28.90 16.11 28.20
C LEU A 162 27.91 17.26 28.16
N VAL A 163 28.03 18.22 29.09
CA VAL A 163 27.21 19.44 29.04
C VAL A 163 27.56 20.28 27.82
N GLY A 164 28.86 20.42 27.50
CA GLY A 164 29.32 21.17 26.33
C GLY A 164 28.77 20.61 25.01
N PHE A 165 28.97 19.32 24.75
CA PHE A 165 28.43 18.66 23.56
C PHE A 165 26.90 18.61 23.56
N GLY A 166 26.26 18.41 24.71
CA GLY A 166 24.79 18.47 24.82
C GLY A 166 24.25 19.85 24.46
N LEU A 167 24.86 20.94 24.92
CA LEU A 167 24.48 22.30 24.55
C LEU A 167 24.70 22.55 23.04
N GLN A 168 25.82 22.10 22.49
CA GLN A 168 26.08 22.18 21.05
C GLN A 168 24.99 21.45 20.23
N GLU A 169 24.65 20.22 20.59
CA GLU A 169 23.61 19.44 19.91
C GLU A 169 22.23 20.09 20.06
N CYS A 170 21.92 20.64 21.23
CA CYS A 170 20.70 21.42 21.47
C CYS A 170 20.60 22.65 20.57
N VAL A 171 21.71 23.38 20.37
CA VAL A 171 21.75 24.54 19.47
C VAL A 171 21.51 24.12 18.02
N ILE A 172 22.18 23.08 17.54
CA ILE A 172 22.03 22.61 16.15
C ILE A 172 20.60 22.10 15.90
N SER A 173 20.09 21.24 16.78
CA SER A 173 18.73 20.69 16.70
C SER A 173 17.66 21.77 16.85
N GLY A 174 17.87 22.76 17.73
CA GLY A 174 16.97 23.91 17.92
C GLY A 174 16.84 24.77 16.67
N VAL A 175 17.96 25.08 15.99
CA VAL A 175 17.93 25.80 14.70
C VAL A 175 17.19 25.00 13.64
N TYR A 176 17.41 23.69 13.58
CA TYR A 176 16.71 22.81 12.64
C TYR A 176 15.19 22.81 12.88
N VAL A 177 14.76 22.66 14.13
CA VAL A 177 13.35 22.70 14.55
C VAL A 177 12.70 24.03 14.19
N TRP A 178 13.39 25.15 14.45
CA TRP A 178 12.88 26.49 14.16
C TRP A 178 12.68 26.73 12.65
N GLU A 179 13.68 26.41 11.82
CA GLU A 179 13.54 26.58 10.37
C GLU A 179 12.50 25.63 9.76
N THR A 180 12.41 24.39 10.27
CA THR A 180 11.37 23.43 9.84
C THR A 180 9.96 23.93 10.19
N ALA A 181 9.77 24.46 11.40
CA ALA A 181 8.51 25.05 11.83
C ALA A 181 8.14 26.30 11.02
N LYS A 182 9.12 27.13 10.66
CA LYS A 182 8.96 28.29 9.79
C LYS A 182 8.52 27.90 8.39
N MET A 183 9.10 26.84 7.80
CA MET A 183 8.67 26.29 6.51
C MET A 183 7.21 25.81 6.53
N LEU A 184 6.78 25.14 7.61
CA LEU A 184 5.41 24.67 7.78
C LEU A 184 4.39 25.82 7.84
N ARG A 185 4.74 26.94 8.50
CA ARG A 185 3.88 28.13 8.60
C ARG A 185 3.69 28.85 7.26
N LEU A 186 4.70 28.82 6.38
CA LEU A 186 4.69 29.59 5.11
C LEU A 186 4.06 28.84 3.93
N ARG A 187 3.79 27.53 4.04
CA ARG A 187 3.15 26.71 2.98
C ARG A 187 2.10 25.75 3.56
N PRO A 188 0.84 26.19 3.76
CA PRO A 188 -0.20 25.37 4.37
C PRO A 188 -0.82 24.38 3.36
N ALA A 189 -0.01 23.50 2.76
CA ALA A 189 -0.52 22.37 1.99
C ALA A 189 -0.62 21.14 2.92
N ARG A 190 -1.86 20.68 3.19
CA ARG A 190 -2.16 19.63 4.19
C ARG A 190 -1.42 18.30 3.97
N GLN A 191 -1.05 17.97 2.73
CA GLN A 191 -0.36 16.72 2.39
C GLN A 191 1.10 16.66 2.88
N HIS A 192 1.80 17.80 2.93
CA HIS A 192 3.18 17.89 3.42
C HIS A 192 3.29 18.07 4.95
N SER A 193 2.18 18.45 5.59
CA SER A 193 2.16 18.80 7.01
C SER A 193 2.42 17.60 7.92
N ARG A 194 1.99 16.39 7.52
CA ARG A 194 2.20 15.16 8.32
C ARG A 194 3.66 14.73 8.34
N ILE A 195 4.33 14.73 7.18
CA ILE A 195 5.75 14.38 7.10
C ILE A 195 6.58 15.40 7.87
N LEU A 196 6.32 16.70 7.69
CA LEU A 196 6.99 17.76 8.43
C LEU A 196 6.75 17.66 9.95
N LEU A 197 5.56 17.28 10.39
CA LEU A 197 5.25 17.06 11.81
C LEU A 197 5.98 15.84 12.37
N GLN A 198 6.09 14.74 11.62
CA GLN A 198 6.90 13.57 12.00
C GLN A 198 8.37 13.94 12.12
N LEU A 199 8.90 14.70 11.16
CA LEU A 199 10.28 15.20 11.20
C LEU A 199 10.52 16.10 12.42
N LEU A 200 9.56 16.98 12.74
CA LEU A 200 9.62 17.84 13.92
C LEU A 200 9.63 17.01 15.21
N ALA A 201 8.74 16.02 15.32
CA ALA A 201 8.63 15.15 16.49
C ALA A 201 9.92 14.36 16.75
N ILE A 202 10.54 13.81 15.70
CA ILE A 202 11.80 13.06 15.85
C ILE A 202 12.93 13.97 16.38
N ASN A 203 13.03 15.20 15.90
CA ASN A 203 14.05 16.14 16.39
C ASN A 203 13.82 16.56 17.85
N VAL A 204 12.57 16.64 18.29
CA VAL A 204 12.24 16.86 19.72
C VAL A 204 12.69 15.67 20.56
N VAL A 205 12.50 14.43 20.09
CA VAL A 205 13.00 13.24 20.80
C VAL A 205 14.52 13.26 20.93
N VAL A 206 15.26 13.65 19.88
CA VAL A 206 16.72 13.79 19.95
C VAL A 206 17.14 14.79 21.04
N LEU A 207 16.46 15.94 21.13
CA LEU A 207 16.71 16.94 22.18
C LEU A 207 16.43 16.40 23.59
N LEU A 208 15.36 15.60 23.75
CA LEU A 208 15.07 14.96 25.04
C LEU A 208 16.13 13.94 25.44
N LEU A 209 16.68 13.20 24.46
CA LEU A 209 17.78 12.25 24.69
C LEU A 209 19.07 12.96 25.13
N ASP A 210 19.35 14.17 24.63
CA ASP A 210 20.46 15.00 25.11
C ASP A 210 20.33 15.33 26.60
N VAL A 211 19.16 15.82 27.00
CA VAL A 211 18.86 16.15 28.39
C VAL A 211 18.95 14.90 29.28
N LEU A 212 18.47 13.75 28.79
CA LEU A 212 18.49 12.50 29.53
C LEU A 212 19.93 12.00 29.80
N VAL A 213 20.83 12.10 28.82
CA VAL A 213 22.24 11.72 28.99
C VAL A 213 22.91 12.58 30.07
N VAL A 214 22.69 13.90 30.04
CA VAL A 214 23.20 14.81 31.07
C VAL A 214 22.58 14.49 32.43
N GLY A 215 21.26 14.28 32.50
CA GLY A 215 20.57 13.95 33.74
C GLY A 215 21.11 12.68 34.41
N ILE A 216 21.38 11.63 33.64
CA ILE A 216 21.93 10.36 34.16
C ILE A 216 23.36 10.52 34.68
N GLU A 217 24.19 11.33 34.00
CA GLU A 217 25.55 11.64 34.48
C GLU A 217 25.55 12.33 35.85
N TYR A 218 24.61 13.25 36.09
CA TYR A 218 24.49 13.94 37.38
C TYR A 218 23.80 13.08 38.45
N ALA A 219 23.03 12.06 38.06
CA ALA A 219 22.43 11.10 39.00
C ALA A 219 23.45 10.15 39.65
N GLY A 220 24.66 10.04 39.09
CA GLY A 220 25.78 9.32 39.72
C GLY A 220 25.71 7.79 39.61
N TYR A 221 24.78 7.24 38.82
CA TYR A 221 24.67 5.80 38.56
C TYR A 221 25.73 5.32 37.57
N TYR A 222 26.92 5.01 38.06
CA TYR A 222 28.10 4.71 37.24
C TYR A 222 27.91 3.55 36.23
N ALA A 223 27.35 2.41 36.68
CA ALA A 223 27.17 1.25 35.80
C ALA A 223 26.20 1.52 34.64
N VAL A 224 25.23 2.41 34.86
CA VAL A 224 24.26 2.81 33.84
C VAL A 224 24.87 3.88 32.93
N GLN A 225 25.51 4.92 33.49
CA GLN A 225 25.95 6.09 32.72
C GLN A 225 27.00 5.75 31.64
N VAL A 226 27.89 4.78 31.88
CA VAL A 226 28.98 4.46 30.95
C VAL A 226 28.47 3.85 29.65
N MET A 227 27.56 2.87 29.72
CA MET A 227 27.00 2.21 28.52
C MET A 227 25.73 2.89 27.99
N PHE A 228 25.03 3.67 28.82
CA PHE A 228 23.86 4.43 28.39
C PHE A 228 24.23 5.54 27.39
N LYS A 229 25.42 6.14 27.50
CA LYS A 229 25.94 7.13 26.55
C LYS A 229 25.98 6.57 25.11
N PRO A 230 26.78 5.55 24.78
CA PRO A 230 26.83 5.01 23.41
C PRO A 230 25.50 4.41 22.96
N PHE A 231 24.70 3.85 23.88
CA PHE A 231 23.35 3.41 23.57
C PHE A 231 22.47 4.58 23.08
N THR A 232 22.47 5.69 23.80
CA THR A 232 21.69 6.87 23.40
C THR A 232 22.15 7.44 22.07
N TYR A 233 23.46 7.52 21.83
CA TYR A 233 23.99 7.93 20.52
C TYR A 233 23.57 6.98 19.38
N SER A 234 23.51 5.68 19.65
CA SER A 234 23.01 4.71 18.66
C SER A 234 21.53 4.92 18.32
N ILE A 235 20.70 5.29 19.30
CA ILE A 235 19.29 5.65 19.08
C ILE A 235 19.19 6.96 18.30
N LYS A 236 19.96 7.99 18.68
CA LYS A 236 19.97 9.27 17.97
C LYS A 236 20.33 9.09 16.48
N LEU A 237 21.34 8.26 16.17
CA LEU A 237 21.69 7.92 14.79
C LEU A 237 20.57 7.15 14.05
N LYS A 238 19.84 6.25 14.72
CA LYS A 238 18.65 5.59 14.15
C LYS A 238 17.53 6.57 13.83
N LEU A 239 17.26 7.50 14.74
CA LEU A 239 16.28 8.58 14.55
C LEU A 239 16.69 9.48 13.38
N GLU A 240 17.97 9.78 13.25
CA GLU A 240 18.52 10.56 12.14
C GLU A 240 18.35 9.85 10.79
N TYR A 241 18.54 8.53 10.76
CA TYR A 241 18.26 7.72 9.57
C TYR A 241 16.77 7.74 9.20
N ALA A 242 15.86 7.70 10.19
CA ALA A 242 14.42 7.81 9.97
C ALA A 242 14.03 9.18 9.39
N VAL A 243 14.64 10.27 9.88
CA VAL A 243 14.45 11.63 9.35
C VAL A 243 14.90 11.73 7.89
N LEU A 244 16.05 11.18 7.52
CA LEU A 244 16.51 11.17 6.14
C LEU A 244 15.53 10.45 5.20
N GLY A 245 14.94 9.34 5.66
CA GLY A 245 13.88 8.64 4.93
C GLY A 245 12.72 9.57 4.55
N GLY A 246 12.29 10.44 5.47
CA GLY A 246 11.25 11.44 5.24
C GLY A 246 11.72 12.65 4.40
N LEU A 247 12.98 13.08 4.53
CA LEU A 247 13.52 14.23 3.77
C LEU A 247 13.84 13.90 2.32
N VAL A 248 14.27 12.68 1.99
CA VAL A 248 14.46 12.25 0.59
C VAL A 248 13.13 12.25 -0.18
N GLN A 249 12.01 12.01 0.49
CA GLN A 249 10.67 12.14 -0.09
C GLN A 249 10.33 13.62 -0.42
N ILE A 250 10.89 14.58 0.32
CA ILE A 250 10.64 16.02 0.15
C ILE A 250 11.66 16.67 -0.83
N ALA A 251 12.95 16.38 -0.67
CA ALA A 251 14.05 17.01 -1.40
C ALA A 251 14.17 16.53 -2.86
N ASN A 252 13.58 15.38 -3.20
CA ASN A 252 13.49 14.93 -4.59
C ASN A 252 12.60 15.78 -5.47
N GLY A 253 11.96 16.85 -4.97
CA GLY A 253 11.46 17.96 -5.79
C GLY A 253 10.52 17.57 -6.93
N ARG A 254 10.01 16.35 -6.93
CA ARG A 254 8.84 15.98 -7.69
C ARG A 254 7.71 16.61 -6.88
N THR A 255 7.08 17.65 -7.42
CA THR A 255 5.60 17.61 -7.49
C THR A 255 5.24 16.15 -7.61
N MET A 256 4.67 15.50 -6.56
CA MET A 256 4.54 14.04 -6.53
C MET A 256 4.09 13.61 -7.92
N ALA A 257 5.00 12.99 -8.68
CA ALA A 257 4.79 12.82 -10.10
C ALA A 257 3.56 11.93 -10.16
N PHE A 258 2.45 12.47 -10.70
CA PHE A 258 1.23 11.70 -10.68
C PHE A 258 1.46 10.46 -11.55
N PRO A 259 1.10 9.27 -11.05
CA PRO A 259 0.46 9.00 -9.77
C PRO A 259 1.44 8.80 -8.60
N PRO A 260 1.06 9.12 -7.35
CA PRO A 260 1.85 8.82 -6.17
C PRO A 260 2.17 7.31 -6.05
N PRO A 261 3.26 6.95 -5.33
CA PRO A 261 3.54 5.55 -5.04
C PRO A 261 2.40 4.92 -4.21
N PRO A 262 2.21 3.59 -4.28
CA PRO A 262 1.27 2.87 -3.42
C PRO A 262 1.56 3.12 -1.92
N VAL A 263 0.52 3.10 -1.08
CA VAL A 263 0.68 3.23 0.38
C VAL A 263 1.36 2.00 0.99
N ASP A 264 2.29 2.21 1.93
CA ASP A 264 2.94 1.11 2.66
C ASP A 264 2.09 0.59 3.82
N THR A 265 0.91 1.18 4.08
CA THR A 265 0.02 0.78 5.18
C THR A 265 -0.87 -0.42 4.86
N ILE A 266 -0.90 -0.86 3.61
CA ILE A 266 -1.65 -2.04 3.17
C ILE A 266 -0.62 -3.15 2.89
N ASP A 267 -0.83 -4.32 3.49
CA ASP A 267 -0.08 -5.51 3.11
C ASP A 267 -0.55 -6.01 1.73
N TRP A 268 0.11 -5.52 0.69
CA TRP A 268 -0.22 -5.84 -0.70
C TRP A 268 -0.05 -7.32 -1.05
N SER A 269 0.69 -8.09 -0.24
CA SER A 269 0.87 -9.53 -0.44
C SER A 269 -0.32 -10.37 0.04
N ASN A 270 -1.21 -9.79 0.84
CA ASN A 270 -2.35 -10.47 1.46
C ASN A 270 -3.68 -9.73 1.25
N VAL A 271 -3.77 -8.90 0.21
CA VAL A 271 -5.06 -8.31 -0.17
C VAL A 271 -5.90 -9.42 -0.77
N GLY A 272 -6.84 -9.97 -0.01
CA GLY A 272 -7.89 -10.85 -0.53
C GLY A 272 -9.08 -10.06 -1.08
N PHE A 273 -10.09 -10.75 -1.62
CA PHE A 273 -11.39 -10.12 -1.90
C PHE A 273 -12.17 -9.79 -0.60
N LYS A 274 -11.69 -10.28 0.55
CA LYS A 274 -12.25 -10.05 1.89
C LYS A 274 -11.75 -8.74 2.52
N VAL A 275 -11.66 -7.65 1.77
CA VAL A 275 -11.63 -6.32 2.39
C VAL A 275 -13.05 -6.04 2.87
N ARG A 276 -13.42 -6.60 4.03
CA ARG A 276 -14.57 -6.12 4.79
C ARG A 276 -14.11 -4.85 5.46
N GLU A 277 -14.70 -3.72 5.08
CA GLU A 277 -14.58 -2.51 5.91
C GLU A 277 -15.16 -2.81 7.29
N GLY A 278 -14.27 -3.03 8.27
CA GLY A 278 -14.42 -2.67 9.67
C GLY A 278 -15.73 -2.94 10.40
N MET A 279 -16.44 -4.05 10.15
CA MET A 279 -17.53 -4.49 11.04
C MET A 279 -17.41 -5.96 11.40
N THR A 280 -16.90 -6.20 12.60
CA THR A 280 -17.11 -7.45 13.35
C THR A 280 -18.25 -7.15 14.32
N LEU A 281 -19.41 -7.79 14.16
CA LEU A 281 -20.46 -7.73 15.17
C LEU A 281 -19.93 -8.45 16.42
N THR A 282 -19.66 -7.72 17.51
CA THR A 282 -19.52 -8.34 18.83
C THR A 282 -20.94 -8.63 19.39
N PRO A 283 -21.11 -9.66 20.24
CA PRO A 283 -22.41 -10.04 20.79
C PRO A 283 -23.14 -8.97 21.61
N GLU A 284 -22.48 -7.84 21.91
CA GLU A 284 -22.94 -6.85 22.90
C GLU A 284 -23.66 -5.64 22.29
N HIS A 285 -23.96 -5.61 20.98
CA HIS A 285 -24.64 -4.48 20.31
C HIS A 285 -23.96 -3.11 20.49
N ASP A 286 -22.69 -3.08 20.89
CA ASP A 286 -21.92 -1.84 21.01
C ASP A 286 -21.17 -1.62 19.69
N PHE A 287 -21.47 -0.53 18.98
CA PHE A 287 -20.80 -0.15 17.73
C PHE A 287 -19.36 0.29 18.01
N GLN A 288 -18.46 -0.65 18.30
CA GLN A 288 -17.04 -0.36 18.37
C GLN A 288 -16.45 -0.41 16.95
N THR A 289 -16.23 0.77 16.38
CA THR A 289 -15.46 0.94 15.15
C THR A 289 -14.04 0.43 15.39
N ASN A 290 -13.60 -0.60 14.68
CA ASN A 290 -12.16 -0.85 14.54
C ASN A 290 -11.54 0.42 13.91
N ASP A 291 -10.75 1.15 14.69
CA ASP A 291 -9.90 2.28 14.33
C ASP A 291 -10.17 2.91 12.94
N ASN A 292 -11.19 3.78 12.92
CA ASN A 292 -11.51 4.89 12.02
C ASN A 292 -10.49 5.30 10.91
N LYS A 293 -10.09 4.38 10.03
CA LYS A 293 -9.35 4.72 8.80
C LYS A 293 -10.10 4.15 7.60
N PRO A 294 -10.69 5.01 6.75
CA PRO A 294 -11.29 4.53 5.52
C PRO A 294 -10.21 3.88 4.66
N THR A 295 -10.57 2.80 3.96
CA THR A 295 -9.65 2.02 3.10
C THR A 295 -9.09 2.87 1.94
N VAL A 296 -9.77 3.97 1.62
CA VAL A 296 -9.48 4.93 0.55
C VAL A 296 -9.81 6.36 1.02
N ASN A 297 -9.48 7.40 0.24
CA ASN A 297 -9.72 8.81 0.60
C ASN A 297 -11.19 9.26 0.52
N GLY A 298 -12.02 8.56 -0.26
CA GLY A 298 -13.42 8.92 -0.50
C GLY A 298 -13.93 8.51 -1.89
N HIS A 299 -15.10 9.00 -2.29
CA HIS A 299 -15.77 8.73 -3.57
C HIS A 299 -16.08 10.00 -4.34
N VAL A 300 -16.49 9.84 -5.60
CA VAL A 300 -16.98 10.93 -6.45
C VAL A 300 -18.47 10.78 -6.66
N GLU A 301 -19.20 11.89 -6.66
CA GLU A 301 -20.64 11.87 -6.92
C GLU A 301 -21.12 13.07 -7.75
N SER A 302 -22.26 12.87 -8.40
CA SER A 302 -23.02 13.86 -9.17
C SER A 302 -24.51 13.60 -8.95
N THR A 303 -25.30 14.66 -8.92
CA THR A 303 -26.75 14.58 -8.70
C THR A 303 -27.47 15.07 -9.93
N TYR A 304 -28.44 14.31 -10.42
CA TYR A 304 -29.39 14.78 -11.41
C TYR A 304 -30.51 15.53 -10.70
N VAL A 305 -30.82 16.72 -11.17
CA VAL A 305 -31.89 17.57 -10.62
C VAL A 305 -32.98 17.74 -11.68
N LYS A 306 -34.18 17.23 -11.38
CA LYS A 306 -35.32 17.21 -12.32
C LYS A 306 -35.75 18.61 -12.79
N THR A 307 -35.71 19.61 -11.92
CA THR A 307 -36.09 21.00 -12.26
C THR A 307 -35.18 21.63 -13.31
N THR A 308 -33.90 21.23 -13.34
CA THR A 308 -32.93 21.72 -14.34
C THR A 308 -32.74 20.74 -15.50
N ASN A 309 -33.24 19.50 -15.35
CA ASN A 309 -33.03 18.38 -16.27
C ASN A 309 -31.54 18.14 -16.58
N ARG A 310 -30.68 18.32 -15.57
CA ARG A 310 -29.22 18.25 -15.72
C ARG A 310 -28.58 17.51 -14.55
N TRP A 311 -27.46 16.86 -14.86
CA TRP A 311 -26.50 16.38 -13.88
C TRP A 311 -25.61 17.52 -13.40
N THR A 312 -25.36 17.60 -12.11
CA THR A 312 -24.39 18.54 -11.53
C THR A 312 -22.95 18.13 -11.90
N PRO A 313 -21.98 19.05 -11.89
CA PRO A 313 -20.58 18.68 -11.97
C PRO A 313 -20.19 17.65 -10.90
N PRO A 314 -19.26 16.72 -11.19
CA PRO A 314 -18.83 15.73 -10.21
C PRO A 314 -18.02 16.40 -9.10
N ARG A 315 -18.29 15.99 -7.86
CA ARG A 315 -17.61 16.46 -6.64
C ARG A 315 -17.05 15.30 -5.84
N PHE A 316 -16.02 15.56 -5.05
CA PHE A 316 -15.43 14.56 -4.15
C PHE A 316 -16.11 14.57 -2.78
N VAL A 317 -16.30 13.40 -2.19
CA VAL A 317 -16.86 13.24 -0.84
C VAL A 317 -15.96 12.29 -0.05
N ARG A 318 -15.51 12.75 1.13
CA ARG A 318 -14.60 11.99 2.00
C ARG A 318 -15.29 10.92 2.84
N SER A 319 -16.56 11.15 3.15
CA SER A 319 -17.35 10.19 3.92
C SER A 319 -17.54 8.91 3.11
N PRO A 320 -17.30 7.72 3.67
CA PRO A 320 -17.64 6.46 3.01
C PRO A 320 -19.17 6.21 2.99
N TYR A 321 -19.93 7.00 3.75
CA TYR A 321 -21.39 6.89 3.86
C TYR A 321 -22.10 7.88 2.94
N LEU A 322 -23.23 7.43 2.36
CA LEU A 322 -24.15 8.25 1.59
C LEU A 322 -25.34 8.70 2.47
N PRO A 323 -25.60 10.02 2.60
CA PRO A 323 -26.82 10.50 3.24
C PRO A 323 -28.00 10.38 2.27
N ILE A 324 -28.75 9.27 2.35
CA ILE A 324 -29.89 8.98 1.47
C ILE A 324 -31.19 9.11 2.28
N HIS A 325 -32.24 9.66 1.68
CA HIS A 325 -33.56 9.70 2.31
C HIS A 325 -34.13 8.28 2.44
N GLY A 326 -34.68 7.92 3.61
CA GLY A 326 -35.19 6.55 3.85
C GLY A 326 -36.30 6.10 2.89
N MET A 327 -37.05 7.05 2.35
CA MET A 327 -38.10 6.82 1.33
C MET A 327 -37.59 6.87 -0.12
N ALA A 328 -36.28 6.73 -0.34
CA ALA A 328 -35.70 6.75 -1.67
C ALA A 328 -36.11 5.51 -2.50
N PRO A 329 -36.52 5.65 -3.77
CA PRO A 329 -36.83 4.52 -4.65
C PRO A 329 -35.66 3.54 -4.84
N GLY A 330 -34.41 4.02 -4.76
CA GLY A 330 -33.23 3.16 -4.79
C GLY A 330 -33.20 2.14 -3.66
N LEU A 331 -33.73 2.50 -2.48
CA LEU A 331 -33.81 1.62 -1.31
C LEU A 331 -35.07 0.76 -1.32
N ASN A 332 -36.22 1.33 -1.70
CA ASN A 332 -37.53 0.71 -1.49
C ASN A 332 -38.05 -0.08 -2.71
N TYR A 333 -37.69 0.33 -3.93
CA TYR A 333 -38.21 -0.25 -5.18
C TYR A 333 -37.12 -0.83 -6.06
N GLY A 334 -35.88 -0.90 -5.58
CA GLY A 334 -34.75 -1.42 -6.33
C GLY A 334 -34.40 -0.60 -7.57
N GLN A 335 -34.78 0.69 -7.60
CA GLN A 335 -34.48 1.62 -8.71
C GLN A 335 -32.99 2.03 -8.66
N GLN A 336 -32.12 1.08 -8.99
CA GLN A 336 -30.67 1.25 -9.03
C GLN A 336 -29.98 0.40 -10.11
N ALA A 337 -28.97 0.98 -10.76
CA ALA A 337 -28.09 0.32 -11.71
C ALA A 337 -26.62 0.57 -11.34
N TYR A 338 -25.74 -0.37 -11.64
CA TYR A 338 -24.33 -0.26 -11.25
C TYR A 338 -23.39 -0.84 -12.31
N GLU A 339 -22.12 -0.48 -12.18
CA GLU A 339 -21.04 -0.98 -13.01
C GLU A 339 -19.88 -1.57 -12.19
N GLY A 340 -18.97 -2.23 -12.90
CA GLY A 340 -17.77 -2.81 -12.30
C GLY A 340 -16.58 -2.74 -13.26
N LEU A 341 -15.54 -2.03 -12.85
CA LEU A 341 -14.31 -1.84 -13.61
C LEU A 341 -13.09 -2.06 -12.73
N LYS A 342 -11.92 -2.07 -13.35
CA LYS A 342 -10.63 -2.16 -12.65
C LYS A 342 -9.65 -1.11 -13.17
N ALA A 343 -8.90 -0.53 -12.24
CA ALA A 343 -7.71 0.26 -12.52
C ALA A 343 -6.45 -0.52 -12.11
N PHE A 344 -5.41 -0.40 -12.93
CA PHE A 344 -4.13 -1.10 -12.76
C PHE A 344 -2.99 -0.10 -12.79
N ARG A 345 -1.95 -0.38 -12.00
CA ARG A 345 -0.67 0.31 -12.08
C ARG A 345 0.27 -0.45 -13.00
N HIS A 346 0.83 0.24 -13.97
CA HIS A 346 1.80 -0.30 -14.92
C HIS A 346 3.22 -0.18 -14.36
N ALA A 347 4.18 -0.91 -14.94
CA ALA A 347 5.57 -0.92 -14.49
C ALA A 347 6.26 0.45 -14.57
N ASN A 348 5.80 1.31 -15.49
CA ASN A 348 6.27 2.71 -15.62
C ASN A 348 5.66 3.66 -14.57
N GLY A 349 4.79 3.16 -13.69
CA GLY A 349 4.09 3.90 -12.64
C GLY A 349 2.72 4.44 -13.06
N GLN A 350 2.39 4.50 -14.35
CA GLN A 350 1.12 5.00 -14.87
C GLN A 350 -0.06 4.17 -14.37
N ILE A 351 -1.20 4.82 -14.13
CA ILE A 351 -2.45 4.14 -13.80
C ILE A 351 -3.38 4.20 -15.02
N THR A 352 -3.97 3.06 -15.37
CA THR A 352 -4.97 2.96 -16.44
C THR A 352 -6.24 2.26 -15.96
N ILE A 353 -7.36 2.61 -16.58
CA ILE A 353 -8.67 1.97 -16.38
C ILE A 353 -9.03 1.20 -17.65
N PHE A 354 -9.45 -0.06 -17.49
CA PHE A 354 -9.76 -0.92 -18.64
C PHE A 354 -11.18 -0.67 -19.19
N ARG A 355 -11.25 -0.26 -20.46
CA ARG A 355 -12.45 -0.04 -21.31
C ARG A 355 -13.61 0.71 -20.63
N PRO A 356 -13.38 1.85 -19.94
CA PRO A 356 -14.43 2.53 -19.22
C PRO A 356 -15.56 3.08 -20.11
N ASP A 357 -15.30 3.31 -21.39
CA ASP A 357 -16.28 3.71 -22.41
C ASP A 357 -17.39 2.65 -22.60
N ARG A 358 -17.02 1.37 -22.62
CA ARG A 358 -17.98 0.25 -22.77
C ARG A 358 -18.88 0.16 -21.53
N ASN A 359 -18.31 0.36 -20.34
CA ASN A 359 -19.07 0.39 -19.09
C ASN A 359 -20.00 1.61 -19.03
N ALA A 360 -19.58 2.78 -19.51
CA ALA A 360 -20.42 3.97 -19.58
C ALA A 360 -21.71 3.72 -20.40
N LYS A 361 -21.56 3.16 -21.61
CA LYS A 361 -22.68 2.81 -22.49
C LYS A 361 -23.62 1.78 -21.87
N ARG A 362 -23.06 0.79 -21.15
CA ARG A 362 -23.87 -0.22 -20.47
C ARG A 362 -24.60 0.33 -19.25
N LEU A 363 -24.01 1.27 -18.50
CA LEU A 363 -24.70 1.96 -17.42
C LEU A 363 -25.87 2.80 -17.97
N GLN A 364 -25.68 3.51 -19.08
CA GLN A 364 -26.75 4.28 -19.72
C GLN A 364 -27.93 3.39 -20.12
N ARG A 365 -27.65 2.26 -20.79
CA ARG A 365 -28.69 1.26 -21.11
C ARG A 365 -29.37 0.76 -19.84
N SER A 366 -28.60 0.43 -18.80
CA SER A 366 -29.17 -0.07 -17.55
C SER A 366 -30.05 0.97 -16.85
N ALA A 367 -29.66 2.24 -16.84
CA ALA A 367 -30.44 3.34 -16.28
C ALA A 367 -31.79 3.51 -17.01
N GLN A 368 -31.79 3.42 -18.34
CA GLN A 368 -33.03 3.49 -19.15
C GLN A 368 -34.02 2.37 -18.81
N PHE A 369 -33.54 1.14 -18.57
CA PHE A 369 -34.37 -0.01 -18.19
C PHE A 369 -35.14 0.15 -16.88
N ILE A 370 -34.69 1.05 -16.00
CA ILE A 370 -35.30 1.31 -14.68
C ILE A 370 -35.74 2.77 -14.53
N SER A 371 -35.97 3.45 -15.65
CA SER A 371 -36.50 4.82 -15.69
C SER A 371 -35.66 5.83 -14.89
N ILE A 372 -34.34 5.66 -14.91
CA ILE A 372 -33.36 6.64 -14.42
C ILE A 372 -32.84 7.44 -15.62
N PRO A 373 -32.73 8.79 -15.52
CA PRO A 373 -32.06 9.60 -16.52
C PRO A 373 -30.65 9.06 -16.85
N PRO A 374 -30.28 8.92 -18.13
CA PRO A 374 -28.96 8.38 -18.47
C PRO A 374 -27.85 9.31 -17.97
N VAL A 375 -26.80 8.73 -17.39
CA VAL A 375 -25.56 9.44 -17.03
C VAL A 375 -24.78 9.70 -18.33
N PRO A 376 -24.50 10.96 -18.71
CA PRO A 376 -23.73 11.26 -19.92
C PRO A 376 -22.36 10.58 -19.90
N GLU A 377 -21.93 10.03 -21.05
CA GLU A 377 -20.66 9.31 -21.16
C GLU A 377 -19.45 10.16 -20.70
N PRO A 378 -19.32 11.45 -21.08
CA PRO A 378 -18.24 12.30 -20.58
C PRO A 378 -18.24 12.45 -19.04
N LEU A 379 -19.43 12.58 -18.43
CA LEU A 379 -19.56 12.69 -16.97
C LEU A 379 -19.15 11.38 -16.28
N PHE A 380 -19.55 10.24 -16.83
CA PHE A 380 -19.16 8.93 -16.31
C PHE A 380 -17.64 8.76 -16.35
N LEU A 381 -17.01 9.03 -17.50
CA LEU A 381 -15.56 8.90 -17.69
C LEU A 381 -14.81 9.86 -16.76
N GLU A 382 -15.26 11.11 -16.65
CA GLU A 382 -14.68 12.11 -15.75
C GLU A 382 -14.79 11.69 -14.28
N ALA A 383 -15.97 11.22 -13.83
CA ALA A 383 -16.17 10.79 -12.45
C ALA A 383 -15.32 9.58 -12.10
N VAL A 384 -15.20 8.61 -13.01
CA VAL A 384 -14.36 7.42 -12.83
C VAL A 384 -12.88 7.78 -12.80
N GLU A 385 -12.39 8.60 -13.72
CA GLU A 385 -11.00 9.07 -13.72
C GLU A 385 -10.68 9.82 -12.42
N ARG A 386 -11.54 10.75 -12.00
CA ARG A 386 -11.35 11.54 -10.77
C ARG A 386 -11.41 10.68 -9.52
N ALA A 387 -12.29 9.68 -9.46
CA ALA A 387 -12.36 8.76 -8.32
C ALA A 387 -11.07 7.96 -8.16
N VAL A 388 -10.49 7.48 -9.27
CA VAL A 388 -9.19 6.79 -9.23
C VAL A 388 -8.05 7.77 -8.93
N ALA A 389 -8.03 8.95 -9.55
CA ALA A 389 -6.99 9.95 -9.33
C ALA A 389 -6.95 10.48 -7.89
N ALA A 390 -8.12 10.69 -7.26
CA ALA A 390 -8.24 11.10 -5.86
C ALA A 390 -7.79 10.03 -4.86
N ASN A 391 -7.68 8.78 -5.32
CA ASN A 391 -7.33 7.62 -4.52
C ASN A 391 -6.07 6.91 -5.07
N ALA A 392 -5.26 7.60 -5.86
CA ALA A 392 -4.22 6.98 -6.67
C ALA A 392 -3.18 6.20 -5.84
N GLU A 393 -2.90 6.60 -4.61
CA GLU A 393 -2.01 5.90 -3.68
C GLU A 393 -2.55 4.54 -3.20
N PHE A 394 -3.85 4.28 -3.39
CA PHE A 394 -4.49 3.00 -3.08
C PHE A 394 -4.57 2.06 -4.29
N VAL A 395 -4.08 2.47 -5.47
CA VAL A 395 -3.94 1.57 -6.62
C VAL A 395 -2.73 0.65 -6.38
N PRO A 396 -2.92 -0.68 -6.33
CA PRO A 396 -1.89 -1.62 -5.92
C PRO A 396 -0.58 -1.52 -6.71
N PRO A 397 0.56 -1.96 -6.14
CA PRO A 397 1.83 -2.06 -6.86
C PRO A 397 1.73 -2.98 -8.07
N HIS A 398 2.47 -2.67 -9.13
CA HIS A 398 2.45 -3.42 -10.40
C HIS A 398 2.82 -4.89 -10.20
N GLU A 399 3.79 -5.15 -9.32
CA GLU A 399 4.39 -6.45 -9.06
C GLU A 399 3.39 -7.43 -8.46
N THR A 400 2.38 -6.93 -7.75
CA THR A 400 1.37 -7.77 -7.10
C THR A 400 0.39 -8.38 -8.10
N GLY A 401 0.14 -7.72 -9.24
CA GLY A 401 -0.96 -8.09 -10.15
C GLY A 401 -2.36 -7.78 -9.61
N ALA A 402 -2.48 -7.17 -8.43
CA ALA A 402 -3.73 -6.74 -7.84
C ALA A 402 -4.30 -5.51 -8.56
N ALA A 403 -5.56 -5.17 -8.30
CA ALA A 403 -6.25 -4.07 -8.97
C ALA A 403 -7.05 -3.23 -8.00
N MET A 404 -7.26 -1.95 -8.33
CA MET A 404 -8.31 -1.17 -7.70
C MET A 404 -9.63 -1.45 -8.42
N TYR A 405 -10.62 -1.94 -7.70
CA TYR A 405 -11.98 -2.09 -8.22
C TYR A 405 -12.72 -0.77 -8.15
N ILE A 406 -13.48 -0.46 -9.21
CA ILE A 406 -14.25 0.77 -9.37
C ILE A 406 -15.72 0.37 -9.46
N ARG A 407 -16.56 0.98 -8.62
CA ARG A 407 -18.00 0.74 -8.51
C ARG A 407 -18.79 2.02 -8.78
N PRO A 408 -19.10 2.32 -10.06
CA PRO A 408 -20.13 3.29 -10.39
C PRO A 408 -21.53 2.75 -10.03
N LEU A 409 -22.38 3.58 -9.47
CA LEU A 409 -23.75 3.26 -9.04
C LEU A 409 -24.64 4.48 -9.31
N VAL A 410 -25.84 4.26 -9.84
CA VAL A 410 -26.87 5.29 -10.01
C VAL A 410 -28.19 4.81 -9.43
N PHE A 411 -28.88 5.66 -8.68
CA PHE A 411 -30.12 5.31 -8.00
C PHE A 411 -31.02 6.53 -7.76
N GLY A 412 -32.33 6.30 -7.64
CA GLY A 412 -33.28 7.34 -7.20
C GLY A 412 -33.07 7.64 -5.72
N SER A 413 -32.68 8.88 -5.38
CA SER A 413 -32.14 9.25 -4.07
C SER A 413 -33.03 10.18 -3.24
N ALA A 414 -33.98 10.89 -3.88
CA ALA A 414 -34.95 11.73 -3.19
C ALA A 414 -36.12 10.95 -2.57
N ALA A 415 -36.83 11.58 -1.61
CA ALA A 415 -38.03 11.05 -1.00
C ALA A 415 -39.16 10.84 -2.04
N GLN A 416 -39.56 9.59 -2.29
CA GLN A 416 -40.62 9.29 -3.25
C GLN A 416 -41.23 7.91 -2.98
N LEU A 417 -42.42 7.87 -2.36
CA LEU A 417 -43.15 6.63 -2.10
C LEU A 417 -44.13 6.26 -3.22
N GLY A 418 -44.67 7.24 -3.94
CA GLY A 418 -45.50 6.95 -5.11
C GLY A 418 -44.66 6.34 -6.23
N LEU A 419 -45.23 5.46 -7.05
CA LEU A 419 -44.57 4.90 -8.24
C LEU A 419 -44.50 5.96 -9.36
N ALA A 420 -43.64 6.95 -9.17
CA ALA A 420 -43.39 8.05 -10.08
C ALA A 420 -41.90 8.45 -10.01
N PRO A 421 -41.35 9.11 -11.05
CA PRO A 421 -39.95 9.56 -11.05
C PRO A 421 -39.65 10.52 -9.88
N PRO A 422 -38.64 10.22 -9.02
CA PRO A 422 -38.21 11.15 -7.96
C PRO A 422 -37.64 12.44 -8.54
N ASP A 423 -37.52 13.46 -7.70
CA ASP A 423 -36.98 14.76 -8.11
C ASP A 423 -35.45 14.79 -8.25
N GLU A 424 -34.78 13.82 -7.61
CA GLU A 424 -33.32 13.67 -7.68
C GLU A 424 -32.88 12.21 -7.84
N TYR A 425 -31.80 12.05 -8.58
CA TYR A 425 -31.07 10.78 -8.71
C TYR A 425 -29.60 11.05 -8.43
N THR A 426 -28.93 10.12 -7.76
CA THR A 426 -27.51 10.26 -7.43
C THR A 426 -26.70 9.24 -8.21
N PHE A 427 -25.65 9.72 -8.89
CA PHE A 427 -24.60 8.92 -9.50
C PHE A 427 -23.35 9.02 -8.65
N VAL A 428 -22.82 7.89 -8.20
CA VAL A 428 -21.63 7.81 -7.35
C VAL A 428 -20.62 6.82 -7.92
N VAL A 429 -19.33 7.06 -7.68
CA VAL A 429 -18.22 6.19 -8.04
C VAL A 429 -17.37 5.90 -6.83
N PHE A 430 -17.54 4.70 -6.28
CA PHE A 430 -16.68 4.17 -5.22
C PHE A 430 -15.46 3.47 -5.80
N VAL A 431 -14.40 3.41 -5.01
CA VAL A 431 -13.19 2.65 -5.33
C VAL A 431 -12.72 1.84 -4.12
N MET A 432 -12.11 0.70 -4.37
CA MET A 432 -11.51 -0.12 -3.32
C MET A 432 -10.33 -0.95 -3.88
N PRO A 433 -9.22 -1.09 -3.15
CA PRO A 433 -8.19 -2.05 -3.53
C PRO A 433 -8.74 -3.47 -3.43
N THR A 434 -8.43 -4.30 -4.42
CA THR A 434 -8.86 -5.71 -4.48
C THR A 434 -7.69 -6.62 -4.83
N GLY A 435 -7.68 -7.79 -4.21
CA GLY A 435 -6.67 -8.82 -4.40
C GLY A 435 -6.59 -9.42 -5.79
N VAL A 436 -5.55 -10.21 -5.99
CA VAL A 436 -5.46 -11.12 -7.14
C VAL A 436 -6.35 -12.32 -6.87
N TYR A 437 -7.08 -12.75 -7.91
CA TYR A 437 -7.62 -14.10 -7.94
C TYR A 437 -6.44 -15.05 -8.21
N HIS A 438 -5.75 -15.48 -7.14
CA HIS A 438 -4.68 -16.48 -7.22
C HIS A 438 -5.29 -17.82 -7.63
N GLY A 439 -4.76 -18.44 -8.69
CA GLY A 439 -5.20 -19.74 -9.19
C GLY A 439 -6.69 -19.76 -9.54
N VAL A 440 -7.06 -19.34 -10.76
CA VAL A 440 -8.45 -19.56 -11.19
C VAL A 440 -8.61 -21.05 -11.44
N HIS A 441 -9.07 -21.76 -10.40
CA HIS A 441 -9.27 -23.19 -10.48
C HIS A 441 -10.50 -23.50 -11.32
N ALA A 442 -10.43 -24.57 -12.09
CA ALA A 442 -11.56 -25.06 -12.85
C ALA A 442 -12.66 -25.48 -11.88
N VAL A 443 -13.87 -24.96 -12.08
CA VAL A 443 -15.02 -25.21 -11.19
C VAL A 443 -16.03 -26.12 -11.85
N ASP A 444 -16.75 -26.89 -11.04
CA ASP A 444 -17.95 -27.57 -11.50
C ASP A 444 -19.14 -26.61 -11.46
N ALA A 445 -19.94 -26.63 -12.53
CA ALA A 445 -21.11 -25.81 -12.70
C ALA A 445 -22.40 -26.63 -12.60
N LEU A 446 -23.44 -26.02 -12.04
CA LEU A 446 -24.77 -26.61 -11.92
C LEU A 446 -25.78 -25.82 -12.75
N VAL A 447 -26.54 -26.49 -13.61
CA VAL A 447 -27.71 -25.90 -14.27
C VAL A 447 -28.79 -25.62 -13.21
N LEU A 448 -29.22 -24.37 -13.10
CA LEU A 448 -30.31 -24.01 -12.19
C LEU A 448 -31.67 -24.24 -12.84
N GLU A 449 -32.45 -25.16 -12.27
CA GLU A 449 -33.75 -25.59 -12.82
C GLU A 449 -34.94 -25.11 -11.98
N ASP A 450 -34.71 -24.72 -10.72
CA ASP A 450 -35.74 -24.24 -9.81
C ASP A 450 -35.78 -22.71 -9.67
N PHE A 451 -35.04 -22.01 -10.54
CA PHE A 451 -34.95 -20.55 -10.52
C PHE A 451 -34.65 -19.98 -11.91
N ASP A 452 -35.53 -19.09 -12.37
CA ASP A 452 -35.35 -18.35 -13.60
C ASP A 452 -34.63 -17.02 -13.31
N ARG A 453 -33.51 -16.79 -14.00
CA ARG A 453 -32.64 -15.63 -13.79
C ARG A 453 -33.30 -14.32 -14.19
N ALA A 454 -33.96 -14.34 -15.34
CA ALA A 454 -34.61 -13.22 -15.97
C ALA A 454 -35.66 -13.73 -16.95
N ALA A 455 -36.88 -13.20 -16.86
CA ALA A 455 -37.89 -13.46 -17.88
C ALA A 455 -37.43 -12.93 -19.25
N PRO A 456 -37.90 -13.49 -20.38
CA PRO A 456 -37.48 -13.11 -21.73
C PRO A 456 -37.67 -11.63 -22.12
N GLN A 457 -38.55 -10.93 -21.42
CA GLN A 457 -38.82 -9.49 -21.59
C GLN A 457 -38.60 -8.72 -20.27
N GLY A 458 -37.82 -9.32 -19.37
CA GLY A 458 -37.49 -8.75 -18.08
C GLY A 458 -36.24 -7.86 -18.12
N THR A 459 -35.65 -7.65 -16.95
CA THR A 459 -34.53 -6.72 -16.76
C THR A 459 -33.15 -7.37 -16.89
N GLY A 460 -33.06 -8.65 -17.29
CA GLY A 460 -31.81 -9.43 -17.26
C GLY A 460 -30.65 -8.83 -18.06
N SER A 461 -30.95 -8.17 -19.18
CA SER A 461 -29.94 -7.50 -20.01
C SER A 461 -29.46 -6.14 -19.49
N ALA A 462 -30.02 -5.68 -18.36
CA ALA A 462 -29.58 -4.51 -17.63
C ALA A 462 -28.82 -4.91 -16.35
N LYS A 463 -27.80 -4.13 -15.98
CA LYS A 463 -26.99 -4.39 -14.79
C LYS A 463 -27.59 -3.73 -13.54
N VAL A 464 -28.75 -4.26 -13.13
CA VAL A 464 -29.58 -3.70 -12.03
C VAL A 464 -29.54 -4.59 -10.80
N GLY A 465 -29.60 -3.99 -9.61
CA GLY A 465 -29.45 -4.72 -8.33
C GLY A 465 -30.49 -5.84 -8.14
N GLY A 466 -31.73 -5.61 -8.57
CA GLY A 466 -32.83 -6.58 -8.48
C GLY A 466 -32.57 -7.90 -9.20
N ASN A 467 -31.69 -7.91 -10.21
CA ASN A 467 -31.29 -9.14 -10.86
C ASN A 467 -30.42 -10.01 -9.92
N TYR A 468 -29.61 -9.44 -9.04
CA TYR A 468 -28.59 -10.21 -8.30
C TYR A 468 -29.08 -10.77 -6.98
N ALA A 469 -29.92 -10.02 -6.24
CA ALA A 469 -30.34 -10.42 -4.90
C ALA A 469 -31.09 -11.77 -4.84
N PRO A 470 -32.04 -12.09 -5.76
CA PRO A 470 -32.78 -13.36 -5.71
C PRO A 470 -31.92 -14.61 -5.93
N VAL A 471 -30.80 -14.47 -6.66
CA VAL A 471 -29.92 -15.58 -7.05
C VAL A 471 -29.12 -16.12 -5.85
N LEU A 472 -28.83 -15.28 -4.84
CA LEU A 472 -27.87 -15.57 -3.78
C LEU A 472 -28.13 -16.89 -3.04
N ARG A 473 -29.39 -17.19 -2.71
CA ARG A 473 -29.77 -18.44 -2.01
C ARG A 473 -29.54 -19.69 -2.87
N HIS A 474 -29.74 -19.57 -4.18
CA HIS A 474 -29.59 -20.69 -5.12
C HIS A 474 -28.09 -20.97 -5.37
N SER A 475 -27.29 -19.91 -5.54
CA SER A 475 -25.83 -20.05 -5.64
C SER A 475 -25.21 -20.60 -4.35
N ALA A 476 -25.67 -20.14 -3.17
CA ALA A 476 -25.18 -20.66 -1.90
C ALA A 476 -25.48 -22.16 -1.73
N ARG A 477 -26.68 -22.62 -2.13
CA ARG A 477 -27.03 -24.04 -2.12
C ARG A 477 -26.13 -24.84 -3.08
N ALA A 478 -25.96 -24.37 -4.31
CA ALA A 478 -25.07 -25.01 -5.29
C ALA A 478 -23.62 -25.11 -4.77
N GLN A 479 -23.11 -24.04 -4.16
CA GLN A 479 -21.77 -24.00 -3.58
C GLN A 479 -21.60 -24.99 -2.42
N ALA A 480 -22.59 -25.11 -1.54
CA ALA A 480 -22.57 -26.08 -0.45
C ALA A 480 -22.50 -27.53 -0.94
N GLU A 481 -22.94 -27.76 -2.17
CA GLU A 481 -22.91 -29.07 -2.85
C GLU A 481 -21.68 -29.27 -3.74
N GLY A 482 -20.71 -28.33 -3.70
CA GLY A 482 -19.44 -28.42 -4.44
C GLY A 482 -19.44 -27.78 -5.82
N PHE A 483 -20.55 -27.16 -6.25
CA PHE A 483 -20.60 -26.43 -7.52
C PHE A 483 -20.17 -24.97 -7.32
N GLY A 484 -19.04 -24.59 -7.91
CA GLY A 484 -18.47 -23.25 -7.74
C GLY A 484 -19.22 -22.14 -8.47
N ILE A 485 -20.05 -22.50 -9.46
CA ILE A 485 -20.82 -21.54 -10.27
C ILE A 485 -22.13 -22.18 -10.78
N THR A 486 -23.10 -21.36 -11.16
CA THR A 486 -24.39 -21.82 -11.69
C THR A 486 -24.57 -21.41 -13.15
N LEU A 487 -25.15 -22.28 -13.97
CA LEU A 487 -25.52 -22.00 -15.34
C LEU A 487 -27.02 -21.72 -15.44
N HIS A 488 -27.38 -20.63 -16.10
CA HIS A 488 -28.75 -20.29 -16.42
C HIS A 488 -29.05 -20.62 -17.88
N LEU A 489 -30.20 -21.24 -18.09
CA LEU A 489 -30.79 -21.44 -19.41
C LEU A 489 -31.86 -20.38 -19.65
N ASP A 490 -32.25 -20.24 -20.91
CA ASP A 490 -33.36 -19.39 -21.29
C ASP A 490 -34.61 -19.73 -20.47
N SER A 491 -35.24 -18.71 -19.88
CA SER A 491 -36.32 -18.95 -18.91
C SER A 491 -37.66 -19.37 -19.56
N ARG A 492 -37.77 -19.36 -20.89
CA ARG A 492 -39.03 -19.71 -21.58
C ARG A 492 -39.06 -21.19 -21.96
N THR A 493 -38.01 -21.65 -22.62
CA THR A 493 -37.91 -22.99 -23.20
C THR A 493 -36.92 -23.87 -22.47
N ARG A 494 -35.97 -23.29 -21.72
CA ARG A 494 -34.87 -24.00 -21.03
C ARG A 494 -34.10 -24.92 -21.98
N SER A 495 -33.97 -24.48 -23.22
CA SER A 495 -33.32 -25.21 -24.31
C SER A 495 -32.08 -24.50 -24.82
N GLU A 496 -31.86 -23.23 -24.44
CA GLU A 496 -30.71 -22.45 -24.88
C GLU A 496 -29.91 -21.91 -23.69
N ILE A 497 -28.61 -21.72 -23.89
CA ILE A 497 -27.70 -21.19 -22.87
C ILE A 497 -27.81 -19.66 -22.77
N ASP A 498 -27.95 -19.15 -21.54
CA ASP A 498 -27.92 -17.71 -21.24
C ASP A 498 -26.56 -17.28 -20.66
N GLU A 499 -26.30 -17.51 -19.36
CA GLU A 499 -25.10 -17.03 -18.67
C GLU A 499 -24.70 -17.89 -17.45
N PHE A 500 -23.47 -17.74 -16.98
CA PHE A 500 -22.98 -18.30 -15.73
C PHE A 500 -23.12 -17.32 -14.57
N SER A 501 -24.10 -17.48 -13.68
CA SER A 501 -24.33 -16.64 -12.49
C SER A 501 -24.27 -15.11 -12.75
N THR A 502 -23.07 -14.53 -12.73
CA THR A 502 -22.79 -13.09 -12.95
C THR A 502 -21.80 -12.83 -14.07
N SER A 503 -21.54 -13.84 -14.90
CA SER A 503 -20.48 -13.91 -15.91
C SER A 503 -21.05 -14.47 -17.21
N ALA A 504 -20.59 -13.95 -18.34
CA ALA A 504 -20.95 -14.50 -19.65
C ALA A 504 -20.30 -15.88 -19.84
N MET A 505 -20.90 -16.74 -20.66
CA MET A 505 -20.25 -17.97 -21.11
C MET A 505 -19.44 -17.72 -22.38
N ILE A 506 -18.28 -18.37 -22.47
CA ILE A 506 -17.53 -18.54 -23.71
C ILE A 506 -17.22 -20.03 -23.81
N ALA A 507 -17.53 -20.63 -24.94
CA ALA A 507 -17.15 -21.99 -25.28
C ALA A 507 -16.08 -21.98 -26.38
N VAL A 508 -15.31 -23.06 -26.47
CA VAL A 508 -14.25 -23.25 -27.46
C VAL A 508 -14.53 -24.54 -28.19
N ARG A 509 -14.43 -24.48 -29.52
CA ARG A 509 -14.46 -25.63 -30.41
C ARG A 509 -13.18 -25.68 -31.22
N LYS A 510 -12.48 -26.81 -31.17
CA LYS A 510 -11.25 -27.10 -31.91
C LYS A 510 -11.60 -28.06 -33.04
N ASP A 511 -11.65 -27.52 -34.24
CA ASP A 511 -11.91 -28.27 -35.47
C ASP A 511 -10.62 -28.41 -36.29
N GLN A 512 -10.66 -29.21 -37.35
CA GLN A 512 -9.65 -29.18 -38.41
C GLN A 512 -10.29 -28.56 -39.66
N ASP A 513 -9.56 -27.68 -40.33
CA ASP A 513 -10.00 -27.11 -41.60
C ASP A 513 -10.03 -28.21 -42.67
N GLU A 514 -11.22 -28.54 -43.18
CA GLU A 514 -11.42 -29.64 -44.11
C GLU A 514 -10.64 -29.49 -45.44
N ARG A 515 -10.21 -28.27 -45.80
CA ARG A 515 -9.47 -28.00 -47.04
C ARG A 515 -7.96 -28.02 -46.86
N THR A 516 -7.48 -27.54 -45.72
CA THR A 516 -6.04 -27.34 -45.46
C THR A 516 -5.46 -28.35 -44.46
N GLY A 517 -6.30 -28.97 -43.64
CA GLY A 517 -5.89 -29.87 -42.55
C GLY A 517 -5.38 -29.14 -41.30
N ASP A 518 -5.36 -27.81 -41.31
CA ASP A 518 -4.85 -27.00 -40.20
C ASP A 518 -5.85 -26.95 -39.03
N ALA A 519 -5.33 -26.86 -37.80
CA ALA A 519 -6.17 -26.72 -36.61
C ALA A 519 -6.88 -25.35 -36.60
N VAL A 520 -8.20 -25.37 -36.40
CA VAL A 520 -9.05 -24.17 -36.31
C VAL A 520 -9.64 -24.08 -34.92
N THR A 521 -9.30 -23.02 -34.19
CA THR A 521 -9.93 -22.68 -32.92
C THR A 521 -11.06 -21.68 -33.15
N THR A 522 -12.26 -22.01 -32.66
CA THR A 522 -13.44 -21.15 -32.71
C THR A 522 -13.96 -20.87 -31.31
N LEU A 523 -14.06 -19.60 -30.94
CA LEU A 523 -14.77 -19.17 -29.73
C LEU A 523 -16.26 -19.02 -30.05
N VAL A 524 -17.12 -19.58 -29.22
CA VAL A 524 -18.57 -19.48 -29.35
C VAL A 524 -19.12 -18.74 -28.12
N GLN A 525 -19.72 -17.58 -28.36
CA GLN A 525 -20.37 -16.75 -27.34
C GLN A 525 -21.90 -16.83 -27.50
N PRO A 526 -22.68 -17.12 -26.44
CA PRO A 526 -24.13 -17.01 -26.49
C PRO A 526 -24.60 -15.59 -26.85
N ASP A 527 -25.50 -15.50 -27.81
CA ASP A 527 -26.21 -14.27 -28.19
C ASP A 527 -27.60 -14.20 -27.54
N SER A 528 -27.63 -14.25 -26.21
CA SER A 528 -28.90 -14.13 -25.48
C SER A 528 -29.30 -12.66 -25.30
N PRO A 529 -30.54 -12.28 -25.64
CA PRO A 529 -31.05 -10.93 -25.38
C PRO A 529 -31.39 -10.70 -23.89
N ASN A 530 -31.35 -11.75 -23.06
CA ASN A 530 -31.76 -11.72 -21.66
C ASN A 530 -30.59 -11.51 -20.69
N VAL A 531 -29.36 -11.42 -21.21
CA VAL A 531 -28.14 -11.27 -20.40
C VAL A 531 -27.44 -9.96 -20.71
N ILE A 532 -26.61 -9.50 -19.77
CA ILE A 532 -25.88 -8.25 -19.95
C ILE A 532 -24.83 -8.39 -21.06
N ASP A 533 -24.61 -7.31 -21.81
CA ASP A 533 -23.50 -7.28 -22.77
C ASP A 533 -22.15 -7.22 -22.03
N SER A 534 -21.44 -8.33 -21.96
CA SER A 534 -20.23 -8.48 -21.15
C SER A 534 -19.02 -7.83 -21.83
N VAL A 535 -18.48 -6.78 -21.22
CA VAL A 535 -17.21 -6.14 -21.65
C VAL A 535 -16.08 -7.16 -21.70
N THR A 536 -16.01 -8.08 -20.73
CA THR A 536 -14.95 -9.10 -20.68
C THR A 536 -15.09 -10.11 -21.81
N ALA A 537 -16.31 -10.60 -22.09
CA ALA A 537 -16.51 -11.54 -23.18
C ALA A 537 -16.20 -10.90 -24.54
N ALA A 538 -16.70 -9.68 -24.77
CA ALA A 538 -16.37 -8.92 -25.98
C ALA A 538 -14.86 -8.72 -26.14
N SER A 539 -14.15 -8.33 -25.08
CA SER A 539 -12.69 -8.20 -25.11
C SER A 539 -11.97 -9.50 -25.44
N VAL A 540 -12.42 -10.63 -24.91
CA VAL A 540 -11.79 -11.94 -25.14
C VAL A 540 -12.00 -12.40 -26.59
N CYS A 541 -13.20 -12.19 -27.13
CA CYS A 541 -13.48 -12.41 -28.55
C CYS A 541 -12.62 -11.52 -29.46
N GLU A 542 -12.50 -10.23 -29.15
CA GLU A 542 -11.63 -9.30 -29.89
C GLU A 542 -10.16 -9.72 -29.81
N ILE A 543 -9.67 -10.19 -28.65
CA ILE A 543 -8.32 -10.76 -28.49
C ILE A 543 -8.14 -12.00 -29.36
N ALA A 544 -9.10 -12.93 -29.34
CA ALA A 544 -9.03 -14.18 -30.09
C ALA A 544 -8.78 -13.93 -31.59
N THR A 545 -9.53 -12.99 -32.18
CA THR A 545 -9.34 -12.62 -33.59
C THR A 545 -8.04 -11.85 -33.82
N ALA A 546 -7.76 -10.82 -33.03
CA ALA A 546 -6.67 -9.87 -33.34
C ALA A 546 -5.27 -10.37 -32.96
N TYR A 547 -5.16 -11.25 -31.96
CA TYR A 547 -3.88 -11.76 -31.46
C TYR A 547 -3.57 -13.16 -31.94
N PHE A 548 -4.60 -13.99 -32.14
CA PHE A 548 -4.43 -15.41 -32.45
C PHE A 548 -5.02 -15.83 -33.80
N GLY A 549 -5.75 -14.95 -34.50
CA GLY A 549 -6.39 -15.29 -35.78
C GLY A 549 -7.53 -16.30 -35.65
N TRP A 550 -8.07 -16.49 -34.44
CA TRP A 550 -9.14 -17.45 -34.18
C TRP A 550 -10.50 -16.93 -34.66
N ARG A 551 -11.40 -17.87 -34.98
CA ARG A 551 -12.78 -17.56 -35.37
C ARG A 551 -13.60 -17.24 -34.12
N VAL A 552 -14.58 -16.35 -34.26
CA VAL A 552 -15.54 -16.01 -33.21
C VAL A 552 -16.95 -16.13 -33.79
N GLU A 553 -17.79 -16.94 -33.14
CA GLU A 553 -19.21 -17.06 -33.41
C GLU A 553 -20.00 -16.47 -32.24
N LYS A 554 -20.85 -15.48 -32.51
CA LYS A 554 -21.83 -14.99 -31.53
C LYS A 554 -23.23 -15.41 -31.98
N ARG A 555 -23.83 -16.40 -31.31
CA ARG A 555 -25.11 -17.02 -31.70
C ARG A 555 -25.83 -17.66 -30.51
N ARG A 556 -27.08 -18.06 -30.71
CA ARG A 556 -27.78 -18.93 -29.75
C ARG A 556 -27.10 -20.30 -29.70
N ILE A 557 -26.98 -20.84 -28.49
CA ILE A 557 -26.36 -22.14 -28.23
C ILE A 557 -27.41 -23.04 -27.60
N PRO A 558 -27.87 -24.09 -28.31
CA PRO A 558 -28.73 -25.12 -27.73
C PRO A 558 -28.01 -25.86 -26.59
N TYR A 559 -28.75 -26.25 -25.57
CA TYR A 559 -28.23 -27.02 -24.43
C TYR A 559 -27.55 -28.32 -24.88
N GLU A 560 -28.09 -28.97 -25.91
CA GLU A 560 -27.58 -30.22 -26.49
C GLU A 560 -26.19 -30.05 -27.13
N GLU A 561 -25.79 -28.82 -27.45
CA GLU A 561 -24.47 -28.53 -28.01
C GLU A 561 -23.37 -28.51 -26.94
N LEU A 562 -23.71 -28.48 -25.65
CA LEU A 562 -22.73 -28.43 -24.56
C LEU A 562 -21.69 -29.56 -24.62
N GLY A 563 -22.04 -30.73 -25.13
CA GLY A 563 -21.13 -31.86 -25.28
C GLY A 563 -20.18 -31.78 -26.49
N ARG A 564 -20.27 -30.73 -27.31
CA ARG A 564 -19.45 -30.55 -28.53
C ARG A 564 -18.30 -29.54 -28.35
N PHE A 565 -18.17 -28.96 -27.16
CA PHE A 565 -17.12 -27.98 -26.87
C PHE A 565 -15.96 -28.64 -26.14
N ASP A 566 -14.74 -28.22 -26.46
CA ASP A 566 -13.51 -28.74 -25.85
C ASP A 566 -13.19 -28.00 -24.54
N GLU A 567 -13.36 -26.68 -24.52
CA GLU A 567 -13.19 -25.84 -23.33
C GLU A 567 -14.42 -24.96 -23.10
N VAL A 568 -14.80 -24.75 -21.85
CA VAL A 568 -15.83 -23.78 -21.46
C VAL A 568 -15.28 -22.90 -20.34
N MET A 569 -15.56 -21.60 -20.40
CA MET A 569 -15.13 -20.62 -19.42
C MET A 569 -16.19 -19.56 -19.15
N ALA A 570 -16.24 -19.08 -17.90
CA ALA A 570 -17.05 -17.94 -17.51
C ALA A 570 -16.22 -16.65 -17.57
N ALA A 571 -16.75 -15.60 -18.21
CA ALA A 571 -16.07 -14.34 -18.46
C ALA A 571 -16.72 -13.16 -17.72
N GLY A 572 -15.96 -12.51 -16.83
CA GLY A 572 -16.44 -11.36 -16.06
C GLY A 572 -15.34 -10.56 -15.36
N THR A 573 -15.60 -9.29 -15.05
CA THR A 573 -14.58 -8.34 -14.53
C THR A 573 -13.89 -8.82 -13.24
N ALA A 574 -14.60 -9.53 -12.36
CA ALA A 574 -14.07 -9.92 -11.05
C ALA A 574 -12.91 -10.94 -11.17
N ALA A 575 -13.16 -12.07 -11.83
CA ALA A 575 -12.19 -13.16 -11.98
C ALA A 575 -11.50 -13.19 -13.36
N ALA A 576 -11.84 -12.27 -14.26
CA ALA A 576 -11.47 -12.28 -15.68
C ALA A 576 -12.05 -13.49 -16.43
N LEU A 577 -11.38 -14.65 -16.37
CA LEU A 577 -11.84 -15.91 -16.97
C LEU A 577 -11.76 -17.03 -15.94
N VAL A 578 -12.86 -17.76 -15.76
CA VAL A 578 -12.96 -18.94 -14.88
C VAL A 578 -13.21 -20.18 -15.72
N PRO A 579 -12.27 -21.14 -15.77
CA PRO A 579 -12.48 -22.40 -16.49
C PRO A 579 -13.60 -23.23 -15.84
N ILE A 580 -14.37 -23.92 -16.66
CA ILE A 580 -15.46 -24.79 -16.23
C ILE A 580 -15.05 -26.24 -16.49
N ARG A 581 -14.90 -27.01 -15.41
CA ARG A 581 -14.51 -28.43 -15.47
C ARG A 581 -15.66 -29.31 -15.91
N SER A 582 -16.85 -29.07 -15.38
CA SER A 582 -18.05 -29.80 -15.78
C SER A 582 -19.31 -28.97 -15.63
N ILE A 583 -20.34 -29.29 -16.43
CA ILE A 583 -21.70 -28.74 -16.29
C ILE A 583 -22.64 -29.91 -16.01
N THR A 584 -23.34 -29.85 -14.89
CA THR A 584 -24.27 -30.89 -14.45
C THR A 584 -25.72 -30.39 -14.50
N ARG A 585 -26.63 -31.22 -15.01
CA ARG A 585 -28.07 -30.99 -14.95
C ARG A 585 -28.75 -32.15 -14.22
N ARG A 586 -29.52 -31.83 -13.17
CA ARG A 586 -30.03 -32.86 -12.26
C ARG A 586 -31.20 -33.61 -12.85
N SER A 587 -32.12 -32.92 -13.52
CA SER A 587 -33.35 -33.55 -14.00
C SER A 587 -33.09 -34.65 -15.03
N THR A 588 -32.03 -34.51 -15.83
CA THR A 588 -31.65 -35.45 -16.89
C THR A 588 -30.54 -36.41 -16.47
N GLY A 589 -29.78 -36.08 -15.42
CA GLY A 589 -28.58 -36.81 -15.05
C GLY A 589 -27.36 -36.50 -15.93
N ASP A 590 -27.45 -35.50 -16.81
CA ASP A 590 -26.36 -35.13 -17.69
C ASP A 590 -25.19 -34.53 -16.92
N ARG A 591 -23.98 -34.89 -17.34
CA ARG A 591 -22.74 -34.25 -16.91
C ARG A 591 -21.77 -34.14 -18.07
N PHE A 592 -21.57 -32.92 -18.57
CA PHE A 592 -20.58 -32.61 -19.59
C PHE A 592 -19.25 -32.27 -18.93
N GLN A 593 -18.15 -32.77 -19.47
CA GLN A 593 -16.78 -32.52 -18.98
C GLN A 593 -15.95 -31.84 -20.05
N TYR A 594 -15.05 -30.95 -19.64
CA TYR A 594 -14.25 -30.11 -20.53
C TYR A 594 -12.76 -30.17 -20.19
N GLU A 595 -11.92 -29.82 -21.16
CA GLU A 595 -10.47 -29.70 -20.99
C GLU A 595 -10.14 -28.56 -20.03
N CYS A 596 -9.43 -28.88 -18.94
CA CYS A 596 -9.04 -27.91 -17.90
C CYS A 596 -7.57 -28.03 -17.47
N GLY A 597 -6.72 -28.68 -18.26
CA GLY A 597 -5.30 -28.87 -17.91
C GLY A 597 -5.08 -29.76 -16.68
N GLY A 598 -3.84 -29.80 -16.15
CA GLY A 598 -3.45 -30.56 -14.96
C GLY A 598 -3.78 -29.87 -13.62
N GLU A 599 -3.51 -30.55 -12.50
CA GLU A 599 -3.86 -30.11 -11.13
C GLU A 599 -2.95 -29.00 -10.54
N GLU A 600 -2.02 -28.44 -11.30
CA GLU A 600 -1.10 -27.39 -10.82
C GLU A 600 -1.69 -25.97 -10.91
N GLU A 601 -1.05 -25.01 -10.24
CA GLU A 601 -1.48 -23.61 -10.13
C GLU A 601 -1.73 -22.98 -11.52
N ALA A 602 -3.01 -22.71 -11.81
CA ALA A 602 -3.61 -22.33 -13.11
C ALA A 602 -4.17 -23.49 -13.96
N SER A 603 -5.09 -24.27 -13.38
CA SER A 603 -5.97 -25.14 -14.17
C SER A 603 -6.76 -24.32 -15.19
N GLY A 604 -6.85 -24.80 -16.42
CA GLY A 604 -7.57 -24.25 -17.56
C GLY A 604 -7.04 -24.92 -18.84
N GLY A 605 -7.89 -25.08 -19.85
CA GLY A 605 -7.41 -25.53 -21.16
C GLY A 605 -6.49 -24.49 -21.82
N GLU A 606 -5.78 -24.91 -22.86
CA GLU A 606 -4.78 -24.10 -23.55
C GLU A 606 -5.34 -22.74 -24.02
N VAL A 607 -6.56 -22.74 -24.56
CA VAL A 607 -7.22 -21.54 -25.09
C VAL A 607 -7.56 -20.57 -23.96
N CYS A 608 -8.14 -21.08 -22.87
CA CYS A 608 -8.46 -20.26 -21.70
C CYS A 608 -7.20 -19.59 -21.12
N VAL A 609 -6.09 -20.33 -20.97
CA VAL A 609 -4.83 -19.81 -20.43
C VAL A 609 -4.26 -18.70 -21.33
N LYS A 610 -4.21 -18.92 -22.65
CA LYS A 610 -3.73 -17.92 -23.62
C LYS A 610 -4.54 -16.63 -23.59
N LEU A 611 -5.87 -16.74 -23.54
CA LEU A 611 -6.77 -15.58 -23.46
C LEU A 611 -6.62 -14.85 -22.14
N LEU A 612 -6.55 -15.56 -21.01
CA LEU A 612 -6.41 -14.98 -19.68
C LEU A 612 -5.07 -14.23 -19.54
N GLN A 613 -3.97 -14.85 -19.97
CA GLN A 613 -2.64 -14.23 -19.95
C GLN A 613 -2.59 -12.97 -20.81
N THR A 614 -3.18 -13.01 -22.01
CA THR A 614 -3.21 -11.85 -22.91
C THR A 614 -4.08 -10.73 -22.36
N LEU A 615 -5.28 -11.03 -21.88
CA LEU A 615 -6.18 -10.05 -21.28
C LEU A 615 -5.55 -9.36 -20.07
N LYS A 616 -4.99 -10.13 -19.13
CA LYS A 616 -4.26 -9.59 -17.96
C LYS A 616 -3.02 -8.80 -18.41
N GLY A 617 -2.31 -9.29 -19.41
CA GLY A 617 -1.16 -8.63 -20.02
C GLY A 617 -1.50 -7.25 -20.56
N ILE A 618 -2.61 -7.12 -21.29
CA ILE A 618 -3.11 -5.83 -21.79
C ILE A 618 -3.52 -4.92 -20.62
N GLN A 619 -4.31 -5.43 -19.66
CA GLN A 619 -4.76 -4.66 -18.50
C GLN A 619 -3.59 -4.07 -17.68
N MET A 620 -2.51 -4.84 -17.52
CA MET A 620 -1.32 -4.45 -16.77
C MET A 620 -0.27 -3.70 -17.59
N GLY A 621 -0.50 -3.47 -18.88
CA GLY A 621 0.47 -2.82 -19.79
C GLY A 621 1.72 -3.66 -20.08
N LYS A 622 1.64 -4.99 -19.91
CA LYS A 622 2.72 -5.94 -20.22
C LYS A 622 2.69 -6.41 -21.68
N VAL A 623 1.51 -6.38 -22.30
CA VAL A 623 1.29 -6.75 -23.70
C VAL A 623 0.85 -5.51 -24.45
N GLU A 624 1.47 -5.26 -25.61
CA GLU A 624 1.07 -4.17 -26.49
C GLU A 624 -0.37 -4.37 -26.98
N GLU A 625 -1.14 -3.29 -26.90
CA GLU A 625 -2.56 -3.27 -27.23
C GLU A 625 -2.73 -2.92 -28.72
N LYS A 626 -3.20 -3.88 -29.54
CA LYS A 626 -3.24 -3.78 -31.02
C LYS A 626 -4.52 -3.13 -31.59
N LEU A 627 -5.56 -3.01 -30.78
CA LEU A 627 -6.92 -2.63 -31.18
C LEU A 627 -7.25 -1.16 -30.89
N GLY A 628 -6.41 -0.47 -30.13
CA GLY A 628 -6.48 0.95 -29.82
C GLY A 628 -7.46 1.29 -28.68
N GLY A 629 -6.97 2.02 -27.68
CA GLY A 629 -7.80 2.78 -26.74
C GLY A 629 -8.44 1.98 -25.61
N TRP A 630 -8.02 0.75 -25.34
CA TRP A 630 -8.62 -0.06 -24.26
C TRP A 630 -8.19 0.38 -22.86
N ASN A 631 -6.99 0.94 -22.71
CA ASN A 631 -6.46 1.40 -21.43
C ASN A 631 -6.57 2.92 -21.34
N HIS A 632 -7.60 3.40 -20.66
CA HIS A 632 -7.79 4.83 -20.40
C HIS A 632 -6.81 5.31 -19.34
N VAL A 633 -5.95 6.26 -19.71
CA VAL A 633 -4.90 6.80 -18.84
C VAL A 633 -5.51 7.75 -17.81
N VAL A 634 -5.26 7.48 -16.52
CA VAL A 634 -5.69 8.38 -15.45
C VAL A 634 -4.76 9.60 -15.41
N LYS A 635 -5.36 10.78 -15.28
CA LYS A 635 -4.66 12.07 -15.21
C LYS A 635 -4.66 12.63 -13.78
N PRO A 636 -3.70 13.50 -13.42
CA PRO A 636 -3.75 14.21 -12.15
C PRO A 636 -5.01 15.05 -12.02
N LEU A 637 -5.51 15.18 -10.79
CA LEU A 637 -6.62 16.07 -10.48
C LEU A 637 -6.23 17.54 -10.74
N PRO A 638 -7.18 18.37 -11.21
CA PRO A 638 -6.98 19.81 -11.25
C PRO A 638 -6.65 20.40 -9.88
N ALA A 639 -5.81 21.44 -9.85
CA ALA A 639 -5.44 22.11 -8.61
C ALA A 639 -6.69 22.64 -7.86
N GLY A 640 -6.75 22.39 -6.55
CA GLY A 640 -7.87 22.82 -5.69
C GLY A 640 -9.16 22.01 -5.83
N TRP A 641 -9.22 20.99 -6.68
CA TRP A 641 -10.46 20.22 -6.89
C TRP A 641 -10.93 19.46 -5.62
N LEU A 642 -10.00 18.98 -4.81
CA LEU A 642 -10.30 18.32 -3.52
C LEU A 642 -10.63 19.29 -2.38
N ASP A 643 -10.34 20.58 -2.56
CA ASP A 643 -10.54 21.64 -1.56
C ASP A 643 -11.87 22.39 -1.78
N ALA A 644 -12.53 22.17 -2.92
CA ALA A 644 -13.84 22.73 -3.26
C ALA A 644 -15.02 21.97 -2.60
N VAL A 645 -14.74 21.14 -1.59
CA VAL A 645 -15.68 20.22 -0.91
C VAL A 645 -16.22 20.81 0.37
#